data_AF-G7YKC5-F1
#
_entry.id   AF-G7YKC5-F1
#
_cell.length_a   1.000
_cell.length_b   1.000
_cell.length_c   1.000
_cell.angle_alpha   90.00
_cell.angle_beta   90.00
_cell.angle_gamma   90.00
#
_symmetry.space_group_name_H-M   'P 1'
#
loop_
_entity.id
_entity.type
_entity.pdbx_description
1 polymer ?
#
loop_
_entity_poly.entity_id
_entity_poly.type
_entity_poly.pdbx_seq_one_letter_code
_entity_poly.pdbx_strand_id
1 'polypeptide(L)'
;MTLNQRSPNFFYEVLAQLRWDESHAIPIANEENQALIHRLDQLQRQFFQRSAEVDDEKSKVQQLKDHIKNVKQETDNICSICQMRGNVIDTETHQLKTAEQEQDRLRQEIRRISKLRENIREKTSHLENLAFQKRNELQKVTSAQGANNEALSAWIQKLEARNDDMKSLQKFIKEDDSKLKELNLELEHLTSKRLEKKAKLDNLYTKSIENQVALNRFGQEISMAYVERGQVLAQWESVVARMRQQDRDIRNLTEMVNECRLKLTEAEESNQEKGSFLQEQQQSTIQAQRHSDEIANTIGKTRIELAESEVKRQNFFSELEAFKRTVDRLASDLESTRINISQMKKEKARKTEKLQQLQVTLGALEEKLAYVVDSKRSAEQLADEADASLTAAEASHEQMTRMLDKLRSDRFKATQNYENLSGESKRLNQQLQGANAILRIAKSNLSDLDSKLMAQHEVMYKQDFKIQQLDRRIARMLGEQIEDSSELLQEQVRTLETQLDERTNTVNYLSGELANIRREVHRRKREVQDLSEIRTVTETKLQHDDLEVTAAVKHKSKLTNVIQRLTVDLNLVRLEVRRLFKNYEKSSDKVFCLEAAREELDCAIKQHLEQLSLRHKMLTSEARMASEDNSKLKMEIQSRKSHVEILIKRYEILTALMAPPEGEEERSQTYYVIKAAQDKEALQRKGDQLDAETRQAEQELIALENTLALMNGCNTLLRHSYAKLPDDAEELTQMKELKEQLRLLSIKQRYDQVRLDELQETERVDSNGLQIARALDNDNNSNYWLPPCKVHNRFHPAATPKDNQVSQICSSVLMYSACQKTVCLTELFSPSPVLNGSDREVDSTKTLTSTLGRAKLECKSNLEAELELYKQQNQQLTTELDRKSRDIDTQKARYNRSLKRMQKLQNNITKKQILDAEQHEAVLGDIKVRMIRELADRMIQELLARTRANTQMNDQAQTLLSASGLRFSTLGERRVSRASMNSNSSSARSPTTSSLSTSAGSGTTSPCPSQQECRASSARSVETVSARSDLSEADVSQKPKKE
;
A
#
# COMPACT_ATOMS: atom_id res chain seq x y z
N MET A 1 -184.69 -79.27 5.81
CA MET A 1 -184.60 -80.44 4.90
C MET A 1 -183.16 -80.60 4.43
N THR A 2 -182.80 -81.75 3.88
CA THR A 2 -181.40 -82.09 3.52
C THR A 2 -180.89 -81.37 2.28
N LEU A 3 -179.64 -80.88 2.33
CA LEU A 3 -178.70 -80.98 1.22
C LEU A 3 -177.26 -80.76 1.74
N ASN A 4 -176.51 -81.85 1.85
CA ASN A 4 -175.06 -81.82 2.03
C ASN A 4 -174.40 -81.92 0.64
N GLN A 5 -173.11 -81.59 0.52
CA GLN A 5 -172.32 -81.55 -0.72
C GLN A 5 -172.66 -80.40 -1.72
N ARG A 6 -171.84 -79.35 -1.69
CA ARG A 6 -171.43 -78.57 -2.88
C ARG A 6 -169.91 -78.34 -2.84
N SER A 7 -169.29 -78.12 -3.99
CA SER A 7 -167.84 -78.20 -4.20
C SER A 7 -167.07 -76.89 -3.89
N PRO A 8 -165.74 -76.95 -3.66
CA PRO A 8 -164.93 -75.78 -3.28
C PRO A 8 -164.96 -74.63 -4.29
N ASN A 9 -165.18 -74.91 -5.57
CA ASN A 9 -165.14 -73.92 -6.64
C ASN A 9 -166.14 -72.77 -6.45
N PHE A 10 -167.28 -73.01 -5.79
CA PHE A 10 -168.26 -71.96 -5.50
C PHE A 10 -167.69 -70.88 -4.55
N PHE A 11 -166.70 -71.21 -3.72
CA PHE A 11 -166.03 -70.23 -2.86
C PHE A 11 -165.17 -69.27 -3.69
N TYR A 12 -164.35 -69.79 -4.61
CA TYR A 12 -163.56 -68.98 -5.54
C TYR A 12 -164.43 -68.12 -6.46
N GLU A 13 -165.55 -68.65 -6.95
CA GLU A 13 -166.47 -67.93 -7.83
C GLU A 13 -167.15 -66.74 -7.12
N VAL A 14 -167.44 -66.86 -5.82
CA VAL A 14 -167.93 -65.75 -4.97
C VAL A 14 -166.82 -64.73 -4.65
N LEU A 15 -165.59 -65.19 -4.37
CA LEU A 15 -164.45 -64.30 -4.11
C LEU A 15 -164.10 -63.43 -5.34
N ALA A 16 -164.17 -64.00 -6.55
CA ALA A 16 -163.97 -63.26 -7.80
C ALA A 16 -165.06 -62.20 -8.02
N GLN A 17 -166.32 -62.50 -7.69
CA GLN A 17 -167.43 -61.52 -7.78
C GLN A 17 -167.29 -60.36 -6.78
N LEU A 18 -166.55 -60.55 -5.68
CA LEU A 18 -166.24 -59.53 -4.68
C LEU A 18 -165.00 -58.66 -5.03
N ARG A 19 -164.36 -58.87 -6.19
CA ARG A 19 -163.10 -58.20 -6.61
C ARG A 19 -161.94 -58.36 -5.62
N TRP A 20 -161.65 -59.58 -5.17
CA TRP A 20 -160.45 -59.85 -4.38
C TRP A 20 -159.32 -60.31 -5.31
N ASP A 21 -158.29 -59.48 -5.49
CA ASP A 21 -157.16 -59.79 -6.38
C ASP A 21 -156.27 -60.92 -5.83
N GLU A 22 -155.94 -61.90 -6.66
CA GLU A 22 -155.19 -63.13 -6.30
C GLU A 22 -153.71 -62.89 -5.90
N SER A 23 -153.27 -61.64 -5.83
CA SER A 23 -151.87 -61.24 -5.63
C SER A 23 -151.40 -61.18 -4.17
N HIS A 24 -152.31 -61.28 -3.20
CA HIS A 24 -152.00 -61.09 -1.76
C HIS A 24 -152.52 -62.26 -0.92
N ALA A 25 -151.62 -62.91 -0.16
CA ALA A 25 -151.92 -64.11 0.65
C ALA A 25 -152.72 -63.84 1.95
N ILE A 26 -153.43 -62.70 2.04
CA ILE A 26 -154.23 -62.26 3.18
C ILE A 26 -155.42 -61.44 2.64
N PRO A 27 -156.69 -61.76 2.99
CA PRO A 27 -157.83 -60.89 2.72
C PRO A 27 -157.68 -59.53 3.41
N ILE A 28 -157.69 -58.45 2.62
CA ILE A 28 -157.35 -57.10 3.07
C ILE A 28 -158.58 -56.42 3.68
N ALA A 29 -158.48 -55.98 4.94
CA ALA A 29 -159.57 -55.30 5.66
C ALA A 29 -159.23 -53.86 6.12
N ASN A 30 -157.95 -53.54 6.40
CA ASN A 30 -157.50 -52.22 6.87
C ASN A 30 -156.29 -51.72 6.05
N GLU A 31 -156.27 -50.41 5.75
CA GLU A 31 -155.16 -49.72 5.04
C GLU A 31 -153.82 -49.81 5.78
N GLU A 32 -153.85 -49.79 7.12
CA GLU A 32 -152.66 -49.82 7.99
C GLU A 32 -151.73 -51.02 7.68
N ASN A 33 -152.31 -52.17 7.33
CA ASN A 33 -151.55 -53.39 7.02
C ASN A 33 -150.81 -53.29 5.67
N GLN A 34 -151.38 -52.58 4.67
CA GLN A 34 -150.68 -52.32 3.40
C GLN A 34 -149.47 -51.39 3.63
N ALA A 35 -149.63 -50.36 4.47
CA ALA A 35 -148.54 -49.45 4.83
C ALA A 35 -147.38 -50.18 5.54
N LEU A 36 -147.69 -51.13 6.42
CA LEU A 36 -146.68 -51.95 7.11
C LEU A 36 -145.90 -52.87 6.15
N ILE A 37 -146.55 -53.49 5.16
CA ILE A 37 -145.89 -54.34 4.16
C ILE A 37 -144.95 -53.50 3.27
N HIS A 38 -145.42 -52.37 2.73
CA HIS A 38 -144.57 -51.46 1.96
C HIS A 38 -143.37 -50.94 2.76
N ARG A 39 -143.53 -50.72 4.07
CA ARG A 39 -142.43 -50.32 4.96
C ARG A 39 -141.39 -51.45 5.14
N LEU A 40 -141.82 -52.71 5.18
CA LEU A 40 -140.93 -53.86 5.30
C LEU A 40 -140.06 -54.03 4.05
N ASP A 41 -140.65 -53.95 2.85
CA ASP A 41 -139.95 -53.94 1.56
C ASP A 41 -138.92 -52.81 1.46
N GLN A 42 -139.30 -51.61 1.89
CA GLN A 42 -138.40 -50.45 1.90
C GLN A 42 -137.18 -50.69 2.80
N LEU A 43 -137.37 -51.31 3.97
CA LEU A 43 -136.29 -51.66 4.89
C LEU A 43 -135.38 -52.77 4.32
N GLN A 44 -135.92 -53.76 3.62
CA GLN A 44 -135.10 -54.79 2.94
C GLN A 44 -134.20 -54.18 1.85
N ARG A 45 -134.73 -53.27 1.03
CA ARG A 45 -133.94 -52.57 0.00
C ARG A 45 -132.82 -51.71 0.61
N GLN A 46 -133.12 -51.00 1.72
CA GLN A 46 -132.13 -50.23 2.46
C GLN A 46 -131.04 -51.11 3.09
N PHE A 47 -131.40 -52.30 3.61
CA PHE A 47 -130.43 -53.27 4.13
C PHE A 47 -129.46 -53.75 3.04
N PHE A 48 -129.95 -54.08 1.84
CA PHE A 48 -129.10 -54.51 0.74
C PHE A 48 -128.13 -53.42 0.28
N GLN A 49 -128.60 -52.17 0.14
CA GLN A 49 -127.75 -51.01 -0.18
C GLN A 49 -126.65 -50.81 0.87
N ARG A 50 -127.01 -50.80 2.16
CA ARG A 50 -126.06 -50.70 3.28
C ARG A 50 -125.03 -51.83 3.29
N SER A 51 -125.39 -53.05 2.87
CA SER A 51 -124.43 -54.16 2.80
C SER A 51 -123.39 -53.96 1.70
N ALA A 52 -123.78 -53.45 0.53
CA ALA A 52 -122.86 -53.16 -0.56
C ALA A 52 -121.87 -52.04 -0.20
N GLU A 53 -122.37 -50.94 0.38
CA GLU A 53 -121.54 -49.84 0.92
C GLU A 53 -120.47 -50.37 1.91
N VAL A 54 -120.87 -51.29 2.79
CA VAL A 54 -119.99 -51.89 3.79
C VAL A 54 -118.91 -52.79 3.18
N ASP A 55 -119.16 -53.45 2.05
CA ASP A 55 -118.17 -54.28 1.36
C ASP A 55 -117.17 -53.44 0.53
N ASP A 56 -117.62 -52.35 -0.08
CA ASP A 56 -116.73 -51.37 -0.71
C ASP A 56 -115.79 -50.71 0.31
N GLU A 57 -116.29 -50.33 1.49
CA GLU A 57 -115.45 -49.77 2.56
C GLU A 57 -114.46 -50.81 3.12
N LYS A 58 -114.82 -52.10 3.21
CA LYS A 58 -113.85 -53.16 3.56
C LYS A 58 -112.71 -53.24 2.53
N SER A 59 -113.02 -53.11 1.24
CA SER A 59 -112.03 -53.11 0.15
C SER A 59 -111.06 -51.93 0.28
N LYS A 60 -111.59 -50.71 0.44
CA LYS A 60 -110.79 -49.48 0.68
C LYS A 60 -109.92 -49.60 1.92
N VAL A 61 -110.47 -50.09 3.04
CA VAL A 61 -109.74 -50.34 4.29
C VAL A 61 -108.62 -51.37 4.10
N GLN A 62 -108.79 -52.38 3.24
CA GLN A 62 -107.73 -53.35 2.96
C GLN A 62 -106.60 -52.71 2.12
N GLN A 63 -106.93 -51.98 1.06
CA GLN A 63 -105.92 -51.23 0.27
C GLN A 63 -105.12 -50.24 1.15
N LEU A 64 -105.80 -49.52 2.05
CA LEU A 64 -105.16 -48.61 3.00
C LEU A 64 -104.27 -49.35 4.00
N LYS A 65 -104.66 -50.53 4.51
CA LYS A 65 -103.80 -51.36 5.37
C LYS A 65 -102.52 -51.78 4.66
N ASP A 66 -102.61 -52.18 3.40
CA ASP A 66 -101.45 -52.65 2.63
C ASP A 66 -100.54 -51.48 2.21
N HIS A 67 -101.10 -50.32 1.86
CA HIS A 67 -100.32 -49.08 1.72
C HIS A 67 -99.60 -48.70 3.03
N ILE A 68 -100.25 -48.83 4.19
CA ILE A 68 -99.64 -48.57 5.50
C ILE A 68 -98.51 -49.57 5.82
N LYS A 69 -98.58 -50.82 5.35
CA LYS A 69 -97.44 -51.77 5.46
C LYS A 69 -96.24 -51.28 4.64
N ASN A 70 -96.47 -50.88 3.39
CA ASN A 70 -95.41 -50.41 2.50
C ASN A 70 -94.76 -49.13 3.06
N VAL A 71 -95.55 -48.16 3.52
CA VAL A 71 -95.05 -46.94 4.17
C VAL A 71 -94.22 -47.27 5.42
N LYS A 72 -94.62 -48.27 6.22
CA LYS A 72 -93.83 -48.72 7.38
C LYS A 72 -92.49 -49.31 6.96
N GLN A 73 -92.48 -50.20 5.97
CA GLN A 73 -91.25 -50.78 5.42
C GLN A 73 -90.29 -49.69 4.91
N GLU A 74 -90.81 -48.65 4.22
CA GLU A 74 -89.96 -47.53 3.81
C GLU A 74 -89.47 -46.68 4.99
N THR A 75 -90.28 -46.46 6.04
CA THR A 75 -89.77 -45.78 7.25
C THR A 75 -88.71 -46.60 7.99
N ASP A 76 -88.81 -47.93 7.99
CA ASP A 76 -87.83 -48.83 8.59
C ASP A 76 -86.52 -48.85 7.76
N ASN A 77 -86.63 -48.89 6.42
CA ASN A 77 -85.51 -48.73 5.48
C ASN A 77 -84.77 -47.41 5.70
N ILE A 78 -85.51 -46.29 5.74
CA ILE A 78 -84.97 -44.94 5.98
C ILE A 78 -84.32 -44.87 7.36
N CYS A 79 -84.94 -45.44 8.40
CA CYS A 79 -84.37 -45.48 9.75
C CYS A 79 -83.03 -46.22 9.78
N SER A 80 -82.93 -47.38 9.10
CA SER A 80 -81.69 -48.14 8.95
C SER A 80 -80.60 -47.33 8.22
N ILE A 81 -80.94 -46.63 7.14
CA ILE A 81 -80.02 -45.74 6.42
C ILE A 81 -79.54 -44.58 7.31
N CYS A 82 -80.43 -43.99 8.11
CA CYS A 82 -80.08 -42.94 9.08
C CYS A 82 -79.15 -43.47 10.19
N GLN A 83 -79.37 -44.67 10.72
CA GLN A 83 -78.48 -45.30 11.70
C GLN A 83 -77.08 -45.56 11.10
N MET A 84 -77.02 -46.10 9.88
CA MET A 84 -75.74 -46.31 9.18
C MET A 84 -75.01 -44.99 8.89
N ARG A 85 -75.72 -43.90 8.59
CA ARG A 85 -75.14 -42.55 8.48
C ARG A 85 -74.63 -42.02 9.82
N GLY A 86 -75.34 -42.25 10.92
CA GLY A 86 -74.86 -41.94 12.28
C GLY A 86 -73.54 -42.65 12.58
N ASN A 87 -73.49 -43.97 12.37
CA ASN A 87 -72.28 -44.77 12.56
C ASN A 87 -71.08 -44.24 11.75
N VAL A 88 -71.30 -43.83 10.50
CA VAL A 88 -70.25 -43.21 9.67
C VAL A 88 -69.76 -41.89 10.27
N ILE A 89 -70.66 -41.00 10.68
CA ILE A 89 -70.31 -39.72 11.33
C ILE A 89 -69.51 -39.96 12.63
N ASP A 90 -69.86 -40.98 13.42
CA ASP A 90 -69.10 -41.34 14.62
C ASP A 90 -67.68 -41.82 14.27
N THR A 91 -67.51 -42.61 13.20
CA THR A 91 -66.16 -42.99 12.72
C THR A 91 -65.36 -41.82 12.16
N GLU A 92 -65.99 -40.91 11.41
CA GLU A 92 -65.34 -39.72 10.85
C GLU A 92 -64.92 -38.75 11.97
N THR A 93 -65.76 -38.52 12.97
CA THR A 93 -65.38 -37.67 14.12
C THR A 93 -64.32 -38.32 15.02
N HIS A 94 -64.25 -39.65 15.11
CA HIS A 94 -63.14 -40.36 15.76
C HIS A 94 -61.82 -40.18 14.98
N GLN A 95 -61.84 -40.35 13.67
CA GLN A 95 -60.67 -40.12 12.80
C GLN A 95 -60.19 -38.67 12.89
N LEU A 96 -61.11 -37.69 12.88
CA LEU A 96 -60.81 -36.27 13.03
C LEU A 96 -60.13 -35.98 14.38
N LYS A 97 -60.69 -36.46 15.50
CA LYS A 97 -60.07 -36.32 16.84
C LYS A 97 -58.67 -36.94 16.90
N THR A 98 -58.44 -38.05 16.20
CA THR A 98 -57.12 -38.70 16.12
C THR A 98 -56.12 -37.84 15.34
N ALA A 99 -56.56 -37.23 14.23
CA ALA A 99 -55.75 -36.31 13.44
C ALA A 99 -55.44 -35.00 14.18
N GLU A 100 -56.38 -34.46 14.97
CA GLU A 100 -56.15 -33.30 15.85
C GLU A 100 -55.11 -33.59 16.93
N GLN A 101 -55.16 -34.77 17.56
CA GLN A 101 -54.18 -35.18 18.58
C GLN A 101 -52.76 -35.31 17.99
N GLU A 102 -52.60 -35.93 16.83
CA GLU A 102 -51.31 -35.98 16.14
C GLU A 102 -50.86 -34.59 15.64
N GLN A 103 -51.79 -33.72 15.21
CA GLN A 103 -51.46 -32.33 14.86
C GLN A 103 -50.91 -31.56 16.08
N ASP A 104 -51.53 -31.69 17.26
CA ASP A 104 -51.06 -31.01 18.47
C ASP A 104 -49.78 -31.63 19.05
N ARG A 105 -49.57 -32.95 18.89
CA ARG A 105 -48.29 -33.61 19.16
C ARG A 105 -47.18 -33.06 18.27
N LEU A 106 -47.42 -32.93 16.96
CA LEU A 106 -46.47 -32.32 16.02
C LEU A 106 -46.21 -30.85 16.35
N ARG A 107 -47.24 -30.07 16.72
CA ARG A 107 -47.09 -28.69 17.20
C ARG A 107 -46.29 -28.60 18.52
N GLN A 108 -46.30 -29.62 19.37
CA GLN A 108 -45.44 -29.68 20.56
C GLN A 108 -43.98 -29.95 20.18
N GLU A 109 -43.70 -30.91 19.29
CA GLU A 109 -42.33 -31.20 18.87
C GLU A 109 -41.72 -30.07 18.02
N ILE A 110 -42.51 -29.40 17.16
CA ILE A 110 -42.09 -28.17 16.45
C ILE A 110 -41.70 -27.06 17.45
N ARG A 111 -42.44 -26.90 18.55
CA ARG A 111 -42.08 -25.98 19.64
C ARG A 111 -40.81 -26.42 20.37
N ARG A 112 -40.57 -27.72 20.57
CA ARG A 112 -39.34 -28.26 21.17
C ARG A 112 -38.13 -28.04 20.27
N ILE A 113 -38.23 -28.35 18.98
CA ILE A 113 -37.20 -28.12 17.96
C ILE A 113 -36.89 -26.63 17.82
N SER A 114 -37.89 -25.75 17.83
CA SER A 114 -37.69 -24.30 17.80
C SER A 114 -36.88 -23.79 19.00
N LYS A 115 -37.16 -24.27 20.22
CA LYS A 115 -36.36 -23.96 21.42
C LYS A 115 -34.92 -24.47 21.29
N LEU A 116 -34.72 -25.69 20.77
CA LEU A 116 -33.37 -26.23 20.54
C LEU A 116 -32.59 -25.42 19.49
N ARG A 117 -33.27 -24.93 18.44
CA ARG A 117 -32.68 -24.01 17.45
C ARG A 117 -32.27 -22.68 18.10
N GLU A 118 -33.07 -22.13 19.01
CA GLU A 118 -32.72 -20.90 19.74
C GLU A 118 -31.48 -21.08 20.62
N ASN A 119 -31.47 -22.14 21.43
CA ASN A 119 -30.32 -22.49 22.27
C ASN A 119 -29.03 -22.75 21.45
N ILE A 120 -29.15 -23.12 20.17
CA ILE A 120 -28.02 -23.23 19.23
C ILE A 120 -27.62 -21.85 18.70
N ARG A 121 -28.57 -21.00 18.30
CA ARG A 121 -28.32 -19.61 17.84
C ARG A 121 -27.62 -18.76 18.92
N GLU A 122 -28.04 -18.88 20.17
CA GLU A 122 -27.39 -18.22 21.31
C GLU A 122 -25.93 -18.70 21.46
N LYS A 123 -25.68 -20.02 21.35
CA LYS A 123 -24.34 -20.59 21.43
C LYS A 123 -23.44 -20.21 20.26
N THR A 124 -23.95 -20.18 19.02
CA THR A 124 -23.17 -19.72 17.87
C THR A 124 -22.84 -18.24 18.01
N SER A 125 -23.81 -17.40 18.40
CA SER A 125 -23.54 -15.97 18.64
C SER A 125 -22.53 -15.75 19.77
N HIS A 126 -22.58 -16.53 20.86
CA HIS A 126 -21.57 -16.48 21.92
C HIS A 126 -20.17 -16.84 21.40
N LEU A 127 -20.05 -17.91 20.60
CA LEU A 127 -18.78 -18.33 20.01
C LEU A 127 -18.25 -17.35 18.94
N GLU A 128 -19.13 -16.72 18.16
CA GLU A 128 -18.79 -15.65 17.22
C GLU A 128 -18.26 -14.41 17.95
N ASN A 129 -18.92 -14.00 19.04
CA ASN A 129 -18.45 -12.91 19.89
C ASN A 129 -17.09 -13.22 20.54
N LEU A 130 -16.89 -14.45 21.03
CA LEU A 130 -15.61 -14.90 21.58
C LEU A 130 -14.51 -14.93 20.50
N ALA A 131 -14.81 -15.43 19.30
CA ALA A 131 -13.90 -15.44 18.16
C ALA A 131 -13.54 -14.01 17.71
N PHE A 132 -14.49 -13.07 17.73
CA PHE A 132 -14.24 -11.65 17.46
C PHE A 132 -13.34 -11.02 18.53
N GLN A 133 -13.58 -11.28 19.82
CA GLN A 133 -12.70 -10.83 20.91
C GLN A 133 -11.27 -11.37 20.73
N LYS A 134 -11.11 -12.67 20.46
CA LYS A 134 -9.79 -13.29 20.22
C LYS A 134 -9.12 -12.78 18.94
N ARG A 135 -9.89 -12.46 17.90
CA ARG A 135 -9.37 -11.81 16.68
C ARG A 135 -8.85 -10.39 16.97
N ASN A 136 -9.55 -9.63 17.82
CA ASN A 136 -9.12 -8.29 18.23
C ASN A 136 -7.90 -8.33 19.17
N GLU A 137 -7.79 -9.33 20.06
CA GLU A 137 -6.57 -9.59 20.84
C GLU A 137 -5.38 -9.91 19.93
N LEU A 138 -5.56 -10.82 18.96
CA LEU A 138 -4.54 -11.13 17.96
C LEU A 138 -4.15 -9.90 17.13
N GLN A 139 -5.11 -9.09 16.68
CA GLN A 139 -4.81 -7.87 15.92
C GLN A 139 -4.00 -6.85 16.75
N LYS A 140 -4.30 -6.71 18.05
CA LYS A 140 -3.48 -5.89 18.96
C LYS A 140 -2.05 -6.44 19.04
N VAL A 141 -1.88 -7.75 19.27
CA VAL A 141 -0.55 -8.39 19.31
C VAL A 141 0.20 -8.22 18.00
N THR A 142 -0.45 -8.41 16.84
CA THR A 142 0.16 -8.19 15.51
C THR A 142 0.56 -6.72 15.30
N SER A 143 -0.25 -5.74 15.74
CA SER A 143 0.12 -4.32 15.66
C SER A 143 1.30 -3.96 16.56
N ALA A 144 1.37 -4.54 17.78
CA ALA A 144 2.51 -4.38 18.68
C ALA A 144 3.77 -5.06 18.12
N GLN A 145 3.65 -6.24 17.49
CA GLN A 145 4.76 -6.90 16.80
C GLN A 145 5.24 -6.10 15.58
N GLY A 146 4.33 -5.45 14.85
CA GLY A 146 4.67 -4.51 13.78
C GLY A 146 5.51 -3.35 14.30
N ALA A 147 5.03 -2.65 15.33
CA ALA A 147 5.76 -1.56 15.97
C ALA A 147 7.12 -2.02 16.58
N ASN A 148 7.19 -3.21 17.15
CA ASN A 148 8.44 -3.80 17.64
C ASN A 148 9.43 -4.11 16.50
N ASN A 149 8.95 -4.63 15.36
CA ASN A 149 9.77 -4.90 14.19
C ASN A 149 10.27 -3.60 13.54
N GLU A 150 9.43 -2.57 13.46
CA GLU A 150 9.81 -1.22 12.99
C GLU A 150 10.85 -0.59 13.91
N ALA A 151 10.65 -0.67 15.23
CA ALA A 151 11.63 -0.19 16.21
C ALA A 151 12.96 -0.95 16.11
N LEU A 152 12.93 -2.28 15.96
CA LEU A 152 14.13 -3.10 15.76
C LEU A 152 14.87 -2.75 14.46
N SER A 153 14.14 -2.55 13.35
CA SER A 153 14.71 -2.10 12.08
C SER A 153 15.38 -0.72 12.23
N ALA A 154 14.73 0.23 12.92
CA ALA A 154 15.31 1.53 13.23
C ALA A 154 16.51 1.46 14.18
N TRP A 155 16.59 0.46 15.06
CA TRP A 155 17.80 0.18 15.87
C TRP A 155 18.93 -0.42 15.02
N ILE A 156 18.63 -1.35 14.11
CA ILE A 156 19.60 -1.93 13.18
C ILE A 156 20.20 -0.82 12.29
N GLN A 157 19.37 0.01 11.67
CA GLN A 157 19.84 1.14 10.85
C GLN A 157 20.71 2.14 11.65
N LYS A 158 20.38 2.38 12.93
CA LYS A 158 21.23 3.21 13.82
C LYS A 158 22.56 2.54 14.16
N LEU A 159 22.59 1.22 14.30
CA LEU A 159 23.83 0.45 14.53
C LEU A 159 24.68 0.36 13.27
N GLU A 160 24.06 0.22 12.10
CA GLU A 160 24.73 0.26 10.78
C GLU A 160 25.35 1.64 10.53
N ALA A 161 24.59 2.73 10.72
CA ALA A 161 25.11 4.10 10.65
C ALA A 161 26.25 4.33 11.65
N ARG A 162 26.10 3.92 12.92
CA ARG A 162 27.17 3.97 13.94
C ARG A 162 28.41 3.17 13.55
N ASN A 163 28.25 2.07 12.80
CA ASN A 163 29.34 1.24 12.32
C ASN A 163 30.06 1.90 11.12
N ASP A 164 29.33 2.57 10.23
CA ASP A 164 29.93 3.35 9.14
C ASP A 164 30.60 4.64 9.65
N ASP A 165 30.02 5.31 10.65
CA ASP A 165 30.68 6.37 11.41
C ASP A 165 31.99 5.85 12.03
N MET A 166 31.97 4.69 12.71
CA MET A 166 33.16 4.05 13.27
C MET A 166 34.21 3.68 12.19
N LYS A 167 33.78 3.20 11.01
CA LYS A 167 34.70 2.95 9.88
C LYS A 167 35.32 4.24 9.34
N SER A 168 34.57 5.35 9.32
CA SER A 168 35.12 6.65 8.90
C SER A 168 36.11 7.20 9.93
N LEU A 169 35.80 7.11 11.23
CA LEU A 169 36.73 7.42 12.32
C LEU A 169 37.99 6.56 12.25
N GLN A 170 37.88 5.25 11.98
CA GLN A 170 39.03 4.37 11.78
C GLN A 170 39.86 4.71 10.52
N LYS A 171 39.28 5.35 9.50
CA LYS A 171 40.05 5.90 8.37
C LYS A 171 40.80 7.15 8.79
N PHE A 172 40.13 8.13 9.40
CA PHE A 172 40.77 9.34 9.90
C PHE A 172 41.89 9.05 10.90
N ILE A 173 41.69 8.12 11.85
CA ILE A 173 42.74 7.68 12.78
C ILE A 173 43.96 7.10 12.02
N LYS A 174 43.75 6.31 10.96
CA LYS A 174 44.85 5.76 10.15
C LYS A 174 45.56 6.84 9.32
N GLU A 175 44.81 7.79 8.77
CA GLU A 175 45.34 8.94 8.03
C GLU A 175 46.16 9.86 8.94
N ASP A 176 45.66 10.14 10.15
CA ASP A 176 46.36 10.95 11.14
C ASP A 176 47.56 10.20 11.75
N ASP A 177 47.48 8.88 11.93
CA ASP A 177 48.64 8.02 12.25
C ASP A 177 49.72 8.08 11.17
N SER A 178 49.37 8.17 9.87
CA SER A 178 50.37 8.38 8.81
C SER A 178 50.97 9.79 8.87
N LYS A 179 50.15 10.84 9.01
CA LYS A 179 50.63 12.23 9.14
C LYS A 179 51.53 12.40 10.37
N LEU A 180 51.22 11.76 11.49
CA LEU A 180 52.04 11.74 12.69
C LEU A 180 53.39 11.03 12.47
N LYS A 181 53.43 9.94 11.68
CA LYS A 181 54.68 9.27 11.31
C LYS A 181 55.52 10.13 10.35
N GLU A 182 54.90 10.77 9.38
CA GLU A 182 55.55 11.73 8.47
C GLU A 182 56.15 12.90 9.25
N LEU A 183 55.37 13.57 10.11
CA LEU A 183 55.83 14.67 10.95
C LEU A 183 56.92 14.25 11.94
N ASN A 184 56.86 13.04 12.51
CA ASN A 184 57.92 12.52 13.37
C ASN A 184 59.22 12.26 12.58
N LEU A 185 59.13 11.71 11.36
CA LEU A 185 60.30 11.54 10.48
C LEU A 185 60.90 12.89 10.05
N GLU A 186 60.06 13.91 9.79
CA GLU A 186 60.53 15.27 9.54
C GLU A 186 61.21 15.87 10.79
N LEU A 187 60.67 15.67 11.99
CA LEU A 187 61.29 16.09 13.24
C LEU A 187 62.61 15.39 13.52
N GLU A 188 62.72 14.08 13.29
CA GLU A 188 63.98 13.31 13.38
C GLU A 188 65.01 13.82 12.36
N HIS A 189 64.58 14.12 11.14
CA HIS A 189 65.43 14.64 10.09
C HIS A 189 65.92 16.08 10.39
N LEU A 190 65.03 16.94 10.88
CA LEU A 190 65.36 18.33 11.28
C LEU A 190 66.22 18.38 12.55
N THR A 191 65.98 17.52 13.54
CA THR A 191 66.84 17.41 14.73
C THR A 191 68.21 16.83 14.39
N SER A 192 68.30 15.85 13.49
CA SER A 192 69.58 15.35 12.95
C SER A 192 70.35 16.45 12.22
N LYS A 193 69.70 17.20 11.33
CA LYS A 193 70.28 18.38 10.67
C LYS A 193 70.72 19.45 11.68
N ARG A 194 69.97 19.66 12.77
CA ARG A 194 70.35 20.59 13.85
C ARG A 194 71.59 20.11 14.61
N LEU A 195 71.69 18.82 14.90
CA LEU A 195 72.85 18.22 15.57
C LEU A 195 74.09 18.27 14.68
N GLU A 196 73.98 17.96 13.39
CA GLU A 196 75.05 18.18 12.40
C GLU A 196 75.55 19.62 12.38
N LYS A 197 74.62 20.59 12.29
CA LYS A 197 74.97 22.02 12.24
C LYS A 197 75.59 22.48 13.56
N LYS A 198 75.12 21.96 14.71
CA LYS A 198 75.76 22.21 16.00
C LYS A 198 77.17 21.63 16.05
N ALA A 199 77.37 20.35 15.70
CA ALA A 199 78.71 19.74 15.67
C ALA A 199 79.67 20.47 14.71
N LYS A 200 79.17 20.97 13.58
CA LYS A 200 79.94 21.81 12.64
C LYS A 200 80.30 23.18 13.25
N LEU A 201 79.42 23.79 14.05
CA LEU A 201 79.70 25.02 14.80
C LEU A 201 80.68 24.78 15.95
N ASP A 202 80.45 23.76 16.77
CA ASP A 202 81.29 23.37 17.90
C ASP A 202 82.74 23.10 17.40
N ASN A 203 82.90 22.39 16.27
CA ASN A 203 84.21 22.15 15.60
C ASN A 203 84.86 23.39 14.97
N LEU A 204 84.10 24.44 14.66
CA LEU A 204 84.67 25.73 14.22
C LEU A 204 85.07 26.59 15.41
N TYR A 205 84.33 26.48 16.52
CA TYR A 205 84.62 27.15 17.78
C TYR A 205 85.90 26.60 18.44
N THR A 206 86.07 25.27 18.49
CA THR A 206 87.34 24.66 18.97
C THR A 206 88.53 25.10 18.12
N LYS A 207 88.43 25.05 16.79
CA LYS A 207 89.47 25.54 15.88
C LYS A 207 89.76 27.04 16.05
N SER A 208 88.75 27.85 16.37
CA SER A 208 88.96 29.27 16.68
C SER A 208 89.72 29.47 17.99
N ILE A 209 89.47 28.63 19.01
CA ILE A 209 90.22 28.63 20.27
C ILE A 209 91.64 28.13 20.03
N GLU A 210 91.84 27.04 19.28
CA GLU A 210 93.15 26.49 18.91
C GLU A 210 94.00 27.56 18.20
N ASN A 211 93.43 28.26 17.21
CA ASN A 211 94.09 29.37 16.53
C ASN A 211 94.40 30.55 17.46
N GLN A 212 93.50 30.90 18.39
CA GLN A 212 93.75 31.97 19.36
C GLN A 212 94.85 31.59 20.36
N VAL A 213 94.90 30.33 20.80
CA VAL A 213 95.97 29.81 21.67
C VAL A 213 97.31 29.80 20.92
N ALA A 214 97.33 29.41 19.64
CA ALA A 214 98.52 29.49 18.80
C ALA A 214 98.99 30.95 18.62
N LEU A 215 98.10 31.90 18.35
CA LEU A 215 98.42 33.33 18.26
C LEU A 215 98.96 33.88 19.58
N ASN A 216 98.32 33.55 20.70
CA ASN A 216 98.79 33.96 22.03
C ASN A 216 100.19 33.39 22.33
N ARG A 217 100.45 32.14 21.94
CA ARG A 217 101.75 31.48 22.06
C ARG A 217 102.82 32.13 21.19
N PHE A 218 102.53 32.43 19.91
CA PHE A 218 103.45 33.19 19.07
C PHE A 218 103.73 34.59 19.65
N GLY A 219 102.74 35.25 20.25
CA GLY A 219 102.93 36.50 20.98
C GLY A 219 103.88 36.37 22.18
N GLN A 220 103.79 35.27 22.94
CA GLN A 220 104.72 34.95 24.03
C GLN A 220 106.14 34.65 23.50
N GLU A 221 106.27 33.85 22.45
CA GLU A 221 107.55 33.50 21.82
C GLU A 221 108.24 34.76 21.23
N ILE A 222 107.48 35.67 20.62
CA ILE A 222 107.98 37.00 20.19
C ILE A 222 108.42 37.84 21.40
N SER A 223 107.64 37.87 22.49
CA SER A 223 108.00 38.61 23.71
C SER A 223 109.28 38.08 24.37
N MET A 224 109.45 36.75 24.41
CA MET A 224 110.69 36.12 24.87
C MET A 224 111.88 36.49 23.98
N ALA A 225 111.73 36.42 22.65
CA ALA A 225 112.80 36.81 21.72
C ALA A 225 113.21 38.29 21.86
N TYR A 226 112.28 39.18 22.21
CA TYR A 226 112.61 40.58 22.55
C TYR A 226 113.37 40.70 23.89
N VAL A 227 113.02 39.90 24.90
CA VAL A 227 113.76 39.87 26.18
C VAL A 227 115.17 39.30 25.99
N GLU A 228 115.32 38.20 25.26
CA GLU A 228 116.61 37.60 24.90
C GLU A 228 117.48 38.58 24.10
N ARG A 229 116.91 39.26 23.10
CA ARG A 229 117.58 40.35 22.37
C ARG A 229 118.01 41.48 23.32
N GLY A 230 117.18 41.85 24.29
CA GLY A 230 117.52 42.86 25.31
C GLY A 230 118.70 42.44 26.20
N GLN A 231 118.71 41.19 26.66
CA GLN A 231 119.81 40.63 27.44
C GLN A 231 121.12 40.58 26.63
N VAL A 232 121.04 40.16 25.37
CA VAL A 232 122.19 40.17 24.44
C VAL A 232 122.71 41.59 24.22
N LEU A 233 121.83 42.58 23.99
CA LEU A 233 122.24 43.98 23.85
C LEU A 233 122.94 44.50 25.11
N ALA A 234 122.42 44.22 26.31
CA ALA A 234 123.06 44.60 27.57
C ALA A 234 124.44 43.93 27.76
N GLN A 235 124.60 42.68 27.30
CA GLN A 235 125.90 42.01 27.27
C GLN A 235 126.87 42.71 26.32
N TRP A 236 126.45 43.06 25.10
CA TRP A 236 127.25 43.83 24.14
C TRP A 236 127.65 45.20 24.70
N GLU A 237 126.72 45.94 25.32
CA GLU A 237 126.99 47.22 25.98
C GLU A 237 128.04 47.07 27.10
N SER A 238 127.98 46.00 27.90
CA SER A 238 128.98 45.71 28.94
C SER A 238 130.38 45.41 28.36
N VAL A 239 130.46 44.79 27.18
CA VAL A 239 131.71 44.51 26.48
C VAL A 239 132.29 45.80 25.88
N VAL A 240 131.45 46.64 25.26
CA VAL A 240 131.84 47.97 24.74
C VAL A 240 132.29 48.89 25.88
N ALA A 241 131.64 48.86 27.04
CA ALA A 241 132.05 49.63 28.21
C ALA A 241 133.43 49.18 28.74
N ARG A 242 133.68 47.86 28.77
CA ARG A 242 134.97 47.27 29.17
C ARG A 242 136.10 47.64 28.20
N MET A 243 135.83 47.55 26.89
CA MET A 243 136.76 47.99 25.84
C MET A 243 137.10 49.48 25.99
N ARG A 244 136.09 50.34 26.18
CA ARG A 244 136.27 51.78 26.46
C ARG A 244 136.99 52.09 27.78
N GLN A 245 137.15 51.14 28.69
CA GLN A 245 138.03 51.27 29.86
C GLN A 245 139.48 50.95 29.47
N GLN A 246 139.70 49.81 28.81
CA GLN A 246 141.01 49.42 28.28
C GLN A 246 141.59 50.50 27.34
N ASP A 247 140.78 51.09 26.47
CA ASP A 247 141.16 52.21 25.58
C ASP A 247 141.60 53.48 26.33
N ARG A 248 141.21 53.66 27.61
CA ARG A 248 141.67 54.76 28.47
C ARG A 248 142.93 54.35 29.22
N ASP A 249 142.97 53.15 29.77
CA ASP A 249 144.13 52.61 30.49
C ASP A 249 145.37 52.56 29.55
N ILE A 250 145.20 52.16 28.29
CA ILE A 250 146.24 52.18 27.24
C ILE A 250 146.75 53.61 26.96
N ARG A 251 145.88 54.62 26.96
CA ARG A 251 146.29 56.03 26.78
C ARG A 251 147.13 56.52 27.94
N ASN A 252 146.69 56.27 29.17
CA ASN A 252 147.45 56.63 30.38
C ASN A 252 148.84 55.96 30.39
N LEU A 253 148.93 54.68 30.02
CA LEU A 253 150.21 53.97 29.86
C LEU A 253 151.10 54.59 28.78
N THR A 254 150.51 55.06 27.67
CA THR A 254 151.24 55.72 26.58
C THR A 254 151.82 57.07 27.00
N GLU A 255 151.09 57.84 27.80
CA GLU A 255 151.55 59.12 28.35
C GLU A 255 152.75 58.94 29.28
N MET A 256 152.71 57.98 30.22
CA MET A 256 153.86 57.66 31.09
C MET A 256 155.11 57.23 30.31
N VAL A 257 154.94 56.44 29.23
CA VAL A 257 156.07 56.03 28.38
C VAL A 257 156.72 57.22 27.68
N ASN A 258 155.95 58.24 27.31
CA ASN A 258 156.48 59.46 26.69
C ASN A 258 157.23 60.34 27.71
N GLU A 259 156.73 60.46 28.95
CA GLU A 259 157.49 61.13 30.03
C GLU A 259 158.84 60.46 30.32
N CYS A 260 158.89 59.13 30.31
CA CYS A 260 160.13 58.38 30.51
C CYS A 260 161.14 58.58 29.38
N ARG A 261 160.67 58.81 28.14
CA ARG A 261 161.54 59.07 26.98
C ARG A 261 162.20 60.44 27.04
N LEU A 262 161.46 61.50 27.42
CA LEU A 262 162.00 62.85 27.57
C LEU A 262 163.17 62.90 28.57
N LYS A 263 162.99 62.24 29.73
CA LYS A 263 164.03 62.13 30.78
C LYS A 263 165.26 61.32 30.33
N LEU A 264 165.13 60.49 29.29
CA LEU A 264 166.27 59.77 28.70
C LEU A 264 167.08 60.69 27.77
N THR A 265 166.40 61.43 26.88
CA THR A 265 167.06 62.35 25.93
C THR A 265 167.82 63.47 26.64
N GLU A 266 167.26 64.05 27.71
CA GLU A 266 167.95 65.05 28.55
C GLU A 266 169.26 64.51 29.17
N ALA A 267 169.29 63.22 29.52
CA ALA A 267 170.47 62.57 30.07
C ALA A 267 171.51 62.20 29.01
N GLU A 268 171.08 61.86 27.80
CA GLU A 268 171.95 61.54 26.66
C GLU A 268 172.71 62.79 26.16
N GLU A 269 172.02 63.93 25.99
CA GLU A 269 172.63 65.20 25.57
C GLU A 269 173.73 65.64 26.54
N SER A 270 173.44 65.66 27.85
CA SER A 270 174.44 66.02 28.87
C SER A 270 175.63 65.05 28.92
N ASN A 271 175.50 63.82 28.43
CA ASN A 271 176.61 62.87 28.35
C ASN A 271 177.48 63.12 27.10
N GLN A 272 176.86 63.58 26.01
CA GLN A 272 177.53 63.89 24.75
C GLN A 272 178.45 65.12 24.87
N GLU A 273 178.02 66.15 25.61
CA GLU A 273 178.85 67.33 25.94
C GLU A 273 180.11 66.99 26.74
N LYS A 274 180.03 66.00 27.64
CA LYS A 274 181.18 65.52 28.42
C LYS A 274 182.19 64.74 27.56
N GLY A 275 181.71 64.10 26.49
CA GLY A 275 182.54 63.35 25.55
C GLY A 275 183.41 64.25 24.67
N SER A 276 182.86 65.33 24.11
CA SER A 276 183.58 66.22 23.19
C SER A 276 184.75 66.94 23.89
N PHE A 277 184.54 67.47 25.10
CA PHE A 277 185.59 68.13 25.89
C PHE A 277 186.81 67.24 26.16
N LEU A 278 186.58 65.94 26.41
CA LEU A 278 187.66 64.98 26.66
C LEU A 278 188.46 64.65 25.38
N GLN A 279 187.82 64.75 24.21
CA GLN A 279 188.42 64.44 22.91
C GLN A 279 189.40 65.53 22.43
N GLU A 280 189.15 66.82 22.73
CA GLU A 280 190.09 67.91 22.38
C GLU A 280 191.41 67.81 23.18
N GLN A 281 191.34 67.51 24.48
CA GLN A 281 192.53 67.29 25.34
C GLN A 281 193.47 66.21 24.79
N GLN A 282 192.91 65.12 24.25
CA GLN A 282 193.70 64.02 23.69
C GLN A 282 194.43 64.41 22.39
N GLN A 283 193.86 65.27 21.54
CA GLN A 283 194.52 65.67 20.30
C GLN A 283 195.74 66.57 20.52
N SER A 284 195.71 67.42 21.55
CA SER A 284 196.84 68.29 21.91
C SER A 284 198.07 67.48 22.35
N THR A 285 197.88 66.41 23.14
CA THR A 285 198.99 65.57 23.64
C THR A 285 199.66 64.74 22.53
N ILE A 286 198.90 64.26 21.55
CA ILE A 286 199.42 63.46 20.42
C ILE A 286 200.39 64.28 19.54
N GLN A 287 200.16 65.59 19.39
CA GLN A 287 201.04 66.45 18.57
C GLN A 287 202.41 66.66 19.22
N ALA A 288 202.48 66.73 20.55
CA ALA A 288 203.75 66.84 21.28
C ALA A 288 204.61 65.56 21.20
N GLN A 289 203.98 64.37 21.16
CA GLN A 289 204.69 63.09 21.11
C GLN A 289 205.49 62.92 19.82
N ARG A 290 204.90 63.25 18.65
CA ARG A 290 205.56 63.08 17.34
C ARG A 290 206.88 63.83 17.21
N HIS A 291 207.01 64.98 17.87
CA HIS A 291 208.25 65.77 17.88
C HIS A 291 209.40 65.12 18.67
N SER A 292 209.09 64.17 19.56
CA SER A 292 210.07 63.40 20.35
C SER A 292 210.62 62.19 19.57
N ASP A 293 209.77 61.53 18.79
CA ASP A 293 210.11 60.28 18.08
C ASP A 293 211.13 60.51 16.95
N GLU A 294 211.09 61.66 16.27
CA GLU A 294 212.06 62.02 15.23
C GLU A 294 213.49 62.16 15.80
N ILE A 295 213.62 62.71 17.00
CA ILE A 295 214.91 62.82 17.71
C ILE A 295 215.41 61.42 18.10
N ALA A 296 214.54 60.58 18.67
CA ALA A 296 214.88 59.22 19.10
C ALA A 296 215.44 58.36 17.95
N ASN A 297 214.90 58.48 16.74
CA ASN A 297 215.35 57.73 15.56
C ASN A 297 216.78 58.09 15.10
N THR A 298 217.31 59.27 15.44
CA THR A 298 218.72 59.60 15.16
C THR A 298 219.69 58.87 16.11
N ILE A 299 219.28 58.64 17.36
CA ILE A 299 220.07 57.98 18.40
C ILE A 299 220.08 56.45 18.24
N GLY A 300 219.08 55.89 17.57
CA GLY A 300 219.01 54.44 17.29
C GLY A 300 220.16 53.93 16.42
N LYS A 301 220.58 54.69 15.41
CA LYS A 301 221.56 54.24 14.41
C LYS A 301 222.97 54.04 15.00
N THR A 302 223.42 54.98 15.84
CA THR A 302 224.76 54.92 16.48
C THR A 302 224.88 53.88 17.61
N ARG A 303 223.77 53.24 18.02
CA ARG A 303 223.79 52.18 19.04
C ARG A 303 224.08 50.78 18.49
N ILE A 304 223.73 50.51 17.23
CA ILE A 304 223.94 49.20 16.61
C ILE A 304 225.43 48.99 16.30
N GLU A 305 226.12 50.04 15.84
CA GLU A 305 227.56 50.06 15.55
C GLU A 305 228.44 49.75 16.78
N LEU A 306 227.90 49.91 18.00
CA LEU A 306 228.61 49.61 19.25
C LEU A 306 228.46 48.14 19.69
N ALA A 307 227.30 47.51 19.43
CA ALA A 307 226.95 46.21 19.98
C ALA A 307 227.77 45.03 19.40
N GLU A 308 228.13 45.08 18.11
CA GLU A 308 228.95 44.05 17.45
C GLU A 308 230.41 44.01 17.94
N SER A 309 230.84 45.02 18.69
CA SER A 309 232.20 45.08 19.24
C SER A 309 232.39 44.17 20.46
N GLU A 310 231.34 43.94 21.27
CA GLU A 310 231.47 43.28 22.57
C GLU A 310 231.38 41.76 22.54
N VAL A 311 230.62 41.15 21.63
CA VAL A 311 230.45 39.68 21.61
C VAL A 311 231.79 38.94 21.38
N LYS A 312 232.74 39.61 20.70
CA LYS A 312 234.12 39.13 20.50
C LYS A 312 234.92 38.98 21.81
N ARG A 313 234.47 39.61 22.90
CA ARG A 313 235.11 39.61 24.23
C ARG A 313 234.75 38.38 25.09
N GLN A 314 233.60 37.74 24.84
CA GLN A 314 233.12 36.62 25.66
C GLN A 314 233.89 35.30 25.44
N ASN A 315 234.62 35.19 24.33
CA ASN A 315 235.40 34.00 23.94
C ASN A 315 236.57 33.66 24.89
N PHE A 316 236.99 34.58 25.75
CA PHE A 316 238.28 34.51 26.46
C PHE A 316 238.25 33.86 27.86
N PHE A 317 237.14 33.27 28.33
CA PHE A 317 237.02 32.91 29.76
C PHE A 317 236.88 31.42 30.13
N SER A 318 236.44 30.53 29.23
CA SER A 318 236.21 29.11 29.55
C SER A 318 237.11 28.11 28.81
N GLU A 319 238.18 28.58 28.16
CA GLU A 319 239.27 27.73 27.65
C GLU A 319 240.07 27.02 28.78
N LEU A 320 239.77 27.32 30.05
CA LEU A 320 240.49 26.82 31.23
C LEU A 320 240.07 25.43 31.74
N GLU A 321 238.90 24.90 31.36
CA GLU A 321 238.55 23.50 31.70
C GLU A 321 239.24 22.47 30.79
N ALA A 322 240.09 22.94 29.87
CA ALA A 322 240.93 22.11 28.99
C ALA A 322 242.07 21.35 29.73
N PHE A 323 241.99 21.12 31.04
CA PHE A 323 243.08 20.56 31.86
C PHE A 323 242.81 19.15 32.44
N LYS A 324 241.88 18.37 31.88
CA LYS A 324 241.73 16.94 32.21
C LYS A 324 241.04 16.09 31.12
N ARG A 325 241.36 16.14 29.82
CA ARG A 325 242.66 15.92 29.15
C ARG A 325 243.48 14.71 29.65
N THR A 326 243.85 13.86 28.68
CA THR A 326 245.14 13.16 28.52
C THR A 326 245.59 12.10 29.54
N VAL A 327 244.79 11.03 29.74
CA VAL A 327 245.34 9.72 30.17
C VAL A 327 244.83 8.58 29.25
N ASP A 328 243.52 8.39 29.08
CA ASP A 328 242.95 7.33 28.21
C ASP A 328 243.02 7.65 26.70
N ARG A 329 244.13 8.24 26.28
CA ARG A 329 244.51 8.49 24.88
C ARG A 329 245.56 7.45 24.47
N LEU A 330 245.61 7.12 23.18
CA LEU A 330 246.83 6.63 22.51
C LEU A 330 247.45 5.32 23.07
N ALA A 331 246.60 4.36 23.47
CA ALA A 331 247.03 2.99 23.81
C ALA A 331 246.45 1.90 22.89
N SER A 332 245.53 2.25 21.97
CA SER A 332 244.81 1.28 21.10
C SER A 332 244.93 1.58 19.60
N ASP A 333 245.67 2.60 19.19
CA ASP A 333 246.02 2.85 17.78
C ASP A 333 247.26 2.02 17.41
N LEU A 334 247.08 0.73 17.03
CA LEU A 334 248.03 -0.03 16.18
C LEU A 334 247.51 -1.42 15.82
N GLU A 335 246.83 -2.08 16.76
CA GLU A 335 245.98 -3.23 16.50
C GLU A 335 244.63 -2.71 15.94
N SER A 336 244.12 -3.11 14.78
CA SER A 336 244.71 -4.00 13.77
C SER A 336 244.19 -3.71 12.35
N THR A 337 244.79 -2.74 11.66
CA THR A 337 244.67 -2.61 10.18
C THR A 337 245.44 -3.73 9.44
N ARG A 338 245.53 -4.91 10.05
CA ARG A 338 246.35 -6.06 9.62
C ARG A 338 245.56 -7.38 9.46
N ILE A 339 244.30 -7.43 9.88
CA ILE A 339 243.31 -8.46 9.50
C ILE A 339 242.12 -7.68 8.90
N ASN A 340 242.11 -7.31 7.62
CA ASN A 340 242.54 -8.00 6.40
C ASN A 340 241.86 -9.36 6.16
N ILE A 341 240.98 -9.38 5.15
CA ILE A 341 241.06 -10.30 4.00
C ILE A 341 240.96 -11.81 4.31
N SER A 342 240.43 -12.18 5.49
CA SER A 342 239.71 -13.46 5.68
C SER A 342 238.20 -13.29 5.81
N GLN A 343 237.74 -12.11 6.28
CA GLN A 343 236.34 -11.88 6.66
C GLN A 343 235.59 -10.78 5.90
N MET A 344 236.14 -10.24 4.79
CA MET A 344 235.34 -9.54 3.75
C MET A 344 234.41 -10.50 2.96
N LYS A 345 233.98 -11.60 3.58
CA LYS A 345 233.33 -12.74 2.93
C LYS A 345 232.45 -13.64 3.81
N LYS A 346 232.19 -13.33 5.09
CA LYS A 346 231.30 -14.17 5.89
C LYS A 346 230.38 -13.46 6.90
N GLU A 347 229.32 -12.90 6.29
CA GLU A 347 227.99 -12.68 6.87
C GLU A 347 227.85 -11.56 7.95
N LYS A 348 226.59 -11.15 8.19
CA LYS A 348 225.94 -11.16 9.52
C LYS A 348 226.88 -11.01 10.74
N ALA A 349 227.09 -9.76 11.18
CA ALA A 349 227.03 -9.28 12.57
C ALA A 349 227.96 -8.07 12.81
N ARG A 350 227.59 -7.06 13.59
CA ARG A 350 226.24 -6.65 14.04
C ARG A 350 226.18 -5.10 14.05
N LYS A 351 225.92 -4.51 12.88
CA LYS A 351 225.49 -3.10 12.68
C LYS A 351 224.55 -2.92 11.46
N THR A 352 223.35 -3.51 11.32
CA THR A 352 222.71 -4.64 12.05
C THR A 352 222.96 -4.72 13.56
N GLU A 353 222.65 -3.73 14.39
CA GLU A 353 221.25 -3.43 14.72
C GLU A 353 221.18 -2.09 15.46
N LYS A 354 220.46 -1.04 15.02
CA LYS A 354 219.98 -0.58 13.70
C LYS A 354 219.25 0.76 13.98
N LEU A 355 219.45 1.93 13.35
CA LEU A 355 220.43 2.48 12.38
C LEU A 355 220.68 1.78 11.04
N GLN A 356 219.76 0.89 10.66
CA GLN A 356 219.35 0.63 9.27
C GLN A 356 217.87 0.22 9.43
N GLN A 357 216.88 1.09 9.38
CA GLN A 357 216.60 2.02 8.30
C GLN A 357 216.07 3.36 8.85
N LEU A 358 216.80 3.97 9.79
CA LEU A 358 216.63 5.40 10.05
C LEU A 358 217.15 6.16 8.81
N GLN A 359 216.35 7.10 8.30
CA GLN A 359 216.63 8.04 7.20
C GLN A 359 216.74 7.49 5.76
N VAL A 360 216.37 8.37 4.81
CA VAL A 360 216.32 8.24 3.33
C VAL A 360 215.16 7.35 2.83
N THR A 361 214.23 7.80 1.98
CA THR A 361 213.97 9.07 1.22
C THR A 361 212.43 9.29 1.24
N LEU A 362 211.81 10.47 1.11
CA LEU A 362 212.22 11.89 1.12
C LEU A 362 213.26 12.36 0.07
N GLY A 363 212.80 12.70 -1.14
CA GLY A 363 213.54 13.49 -2.14
C GLY A 363 213.04 13.30 -3.59
N ALA A 364 213.36 14.27 -4.46
CA ALA A 364 213.02 14.35 -5.90
C ALA A 364 211.51 14.50 -6.23
N LEU A 365 210.97 15.71 -6.50
CA LEU A 365 211.16 16.59 -7.68
C LEU A 365 210.41 16.04 -8.92
N GLU A 366 209.35 16.68 -9.43
CA GLU A 366 209.27 17.97 -10.15
C GLU A 366 209.53 17.86 -11.68
N GLU A 367 208.77 18.66 -12.44
CA GLU A 367 208.92 19.01 -13.86
C GLU A 367 209.11 17.91 -14.95
N LYS A 368 208.08 17.73 -15.78
CA LYS A 368 207.97 18.42 -17.09
C LYS A 368 206.50 18.41 -17.59
N LEU A 369 205.88 19.48 -18.10
CA LEU A 369 206.26 20.48 -19.15
C LEU A 369 206.04 19.90 -20.56
N ALA A 370 205.32 20.51 -21.52
CA ALA A 370 204.67 21.85 -21.58
C ALA A 370 203.40 21.90 -22.46
N TYR A 371 202.85 23.10 -22.59
CA TYR A 371 201.88 23.53 -23.60
C TYR A 371 202.54 23.74 -24.99
N VAL A 372 202.02 23.04 -26.01
CA VAL A 372 201.94 23.38 -27.46
C VAL A 372 203.21 23.79 -28.24
N VAL A 373 203.49 23.06 -29.34
CA VAL A 373 203.58 23.59 -30.73
C VAL A 373 203.74 22.45 -31.77
N ASP A 374 203.17 22.66 -32.96
CA ASP A 374 203.39 21.99 -34.27
C ASP A 374 202.77 20.62 -34.65
N SER A 375 202.77 20.38 -35.98
CA SER A 375 201.99 19.40 -36.77
C SER A 375 202.92 18.65 -37.78
N LYS A 376 202.56 17.59 -38.54
CA LYS A 376 201.32 17.22 -39.27
C LYS A 376 201.23 15.69 -39.60
N ARG A 377 200.00 15.24 -39.92
CA ARG A 377 199.58 14.25 -40.96
C ARG A 377 199.99 12.75 -40.91
N SER A 378 198.93 11.91 -40.92
CA SER A 378 198.58 10.94 -41.98
C SER A 378 199.02 9.46 -41.92
N ALA A 379 198.07 8.61 -41.47
CA ALA A 379 197.61 7.34 -42.09
C ALA A 379 198.50 6.07 -42.17
N GLU A 380 197.82 4.90 -42.08
CA GLU A 380 198.22 3.55 -42.54
C GLU A 380 199.42 2.87 -41.81
N GLN A 381 199.46 1.54 -41.59
CA GLN A 381 198.47 0.44 -41.62
C GLN A 381 199.09 -0.81 -40.93
N LEU A 382 198.33 -1.93 -40.85
CA LEU A 382 198.77 -3.31 -40.53
C LEU A 382 199.19 -3.60 -39.06
N ALA A 383 198.22 -4.09 -38.27
CA ALA A 383 198.22 -5.41 -37.59
C ALA A 383 197.51 -5.32 -36.22
N ASP A 384 196.18 -5.42 -36.08
CA ASP A 384 195.10 -5.93 -36.95
C ASP A 384 195.02 -7.45 -37.20
N GLU A 385 196.06 -8.24 -36.91
CA GLU A 385 196.01 -9.72 -37.09
C GLU A 385 195.96 -10.52 -35.78
N ALA A 386 196.27 -9.91 -34.63
CA ALA A 386 196.25 -10.59 -33.33
C ALA A 386 194.83 -10.75 -32.75
N ASP A 387 194.02 -9.69 -32.81
CA ASP A 387 192.72 -9.59 -32.14
C ASP A 387 191.64 -10.51 -32.74
N ALA A 388 191.83 -10.96 -33.99
CA ALA A 388 190.93 -11.87 -34.68
C ALA A 388 190.82 -13.27 -34.02
N SER A 389 191.77 -13.65 -33.17
CA SER A 389 191.83 -14.98 -32.55
C SER A 389 190.97 -15.13 -31.28
N LEU A 390 190.76 -14.05 -30.52
CA LEU A 390 190.02 -14.08 -29.25
C LEU A 390 188.50 -13.99 -29.46
N THR A 391 188.04 -13.15 -30.39
CA THR A 391 186.61 -12.91 -30.68
C THR A 391 185.86 -14.17 -31.13
N ALA A 392 186.57 -15.14 -31.75
CA ALA A 392 185.99 -16.42 -32.16
C ALA A 392 185.52 -17.29 -30.98
N ALA A 393 186.17 -17.19 -29.81
CA ALA A 393 185.77 -17.93 -28.61
C ALA A 393 184.47 -17.37 -28.01
N GLU A 394 184.35 -16.05 -27.95
CA GLU A 394 183.22 -15.32 -27.34
C GLU A 394 181.90 -15.59 -28.08
N ALA A 395 181.94 -15.63 -29.42
CA ALA A 395 180.77 -15.93 -30.26
C ALA A 395 180.12 -17.29 -29.96
N SER A 396 180.91 -18.29 -29.56
CA SER A 396 180.41 -19.63 -29.20
C SER A 396 179.58 -19.61 -27.91
N HIS A 397 179.92 -18.73 -26.95
CA HIS A 397 179.23 -18.61 -25.69
C HIS A 397 177.85 -17.95 -25.86
N GLU A 398 177.78 -16.87 -26.65
CA GLU A 398 176.50 -16.19 -26.95
C GLU A 398 175.43 -17.13 -27.55
N GLN A 399 175.84 -18.09 -28.39
CA GLN A 399 174.90 -18.94 -29.11
C GLN A 399 174.11 -19.86 -28.16
N MET A 400 174.71 -20.29 -27.06
CA MET A 400 174.03 -21.04 -26.00
C MET A 400 173.07 -20.16 -25.19
N THR A 401 173.47 -18.92 -24.88
CA THR A 401 172.61 -17.94 -24.18
C THR A 401 171.32 -17.67 -24.97
N ARG A 402 171.45 -17.44 -26.29
CA ARG A 402 170.32 -17.23 -27.22
C ARG A 402 169.33 -18.40 -27.25
N MET A 403 169.76 -19.63 -26.97
CA MET A 403 168.88 -20.80 -26.94
C MET A 403 168.11 -20.92 -25.61
N LEU A 404 168.74 -20.58 -24.48
CA LEU A 404 168.07 -20.46 -23.18
C LEU A 404 166.99 -19.38 -23.19
N ASP A 405 167.23 -18.23 -23.83
CA ASP A 405 166.28 -17.13 -23.86
C ASP A 405 165.05 -17.40 -24.75
N LYS A 406 165.18 -18.20 -25.81
CA LYS A 406 164.02 -18.72 -26.55
C LYS A 406 163.12 -19.57 -25.66
N LEU A 407 163.69 -20.56 -24.94
CA LEU A 407 162.95 -21.43 -24.03
C LEU A 407 162.29 -20.66 -22.88
N ARG A 408 162.96 -19.60 -22.35
CA ARG A 408 162.35 -18.66 -21.40
C ARG A 408 161.15 -17.92 -22.01
N SER A 409 161.26 -17.45 -23.25
CA SER A 409 160.17 -16.74 -23.95
C SER A 409 158.95 -17.62 -24.21
N ASP A 410 159.15 -18.89 -24.58
CA ASP A 410 158.05 -19.81 -24.87
C ASP A 410 157.38 -20.31 -23.59
N ARG A 411 158.15 -20.50 -22.51
CA ARG A 411 157.60 -20.72 -21.16
C ARG A 411 156.73 -19.54 -20.72
N PHE A 412 157.18 -18.30 -20.95
CA PHE A 412 156.44 -17.09 -20.60
C PHE A 412 155.10 -17.00 -21.35
N LYS A 413 155.10 -17.23 -22.67
CA LYS A 413 153.87 -17.28 -23.50
C LYS A 413 152.89 -18.37 -23.01
N ALA A 414 153.41 -19.54 -22.63
CA ALA A 414 152.59 -20.63 -22.10
C ALA A 414 151.93 -20.26 -20.76
N THR A 415 152.67 -19.64 -19.84
CA THR A 415 152.08 -19.12 -18.59
C THR A 415 151.07 -17.99 -18.85
N GLN A 416 151.36 -17.06 -19.77
CA GLN A 416 150.46 -15.96 -20.11
C GLN A 416 149.14 -16.46 -20.72
N ASN A 417 149.19 -17.48 -21.59
CA ASN A 417 147.99 -18.12 -22.13
C ASN A 417 147.19 -18.87 -21.05
N TYR A 418 147.86 -19.53 -20.11
CA TYR A 418 147.19 -20.16 -18.96
C TYR A 418 146.55 -19.13 -18.03
N GLU A 419 147.20 -18.00 -17.77
CA GLU A 419 146.65 -16.90 -16.97
C GLU A 419 145.44 -16.24 -17.66
N ASN A 420 145.51 -16.03 -18.98
CA ASN A 420 144.38 -15.55 -19.78
C ASN A 420 143.18 -16.50 -19.68
N LEU A 421 143.36 -17.80 -19.94
CA LEU A 421 142.30 -18.81 -19.83
C LEU A 421 141.79 -18.98 -18.39
N SER A 422 142.66 -18.81 -17.38
CA SER A 422 142.26 -18.76 -15.97
C SER A 422 141.41 -17.52 -15.68
N GLY A 423 141.74 -16.37 -16.27
CA GLY A 423 140.96 -15.13 -16.21
C GLY A 423 139.59 -15.27 -16.87
N GLU A 424 139.52 -15.91 -18.04
CA GLU A 424 138.26 -16.19 -18.73
C GLU A 424 137.39 -17.19 -17.95
N SER A 425 137.99 -18.24 -17.40
CA SER A 425 137.30 -19.19 -16.51
C SER A 425 136.75 -18.51 -15.25
N LYS A 426 137.53 -17.61 -14.62
CA LYS A 426 137.06 -16.78 -13.49
C LYS A 426 135.93 -15.84 -13.89
N ARG A 427 136.02 -15.20 -15.06
CA ARG A 427 134.97 -14.32 -15.62
C ARG A 427 133.68 -15.09 -15.91
N LEU A 428 133.77 -16.26 -16.52
CA LEU A 428 132.63 -17.16 -16.77
C LEU A 428 132.02 -17.65 -15.45
N ASN A 429 132.85 -18.02 -14.45
CA ASN A 429 132.36 -18.38 -13.12
C ASN A 429 131.63 -17.22 -12.43
N GLN A 430 132.13 -15.98 -12.54
CA GLN A 430 131.43 -14.79 -12.04
C GLN A 430 130.11 -14.54 -12.77
N GLN A 431 130.08 -14.68 -14.10
CA GLN A 431 128.84 -14.59 -14.89
C GLN A 431 127.84 -15.69 -14.51
N LEU A 432 128.32 -16.91 -14.26
CA LEU A 432 127.50 -18.06 -13.87
C LEU A 432 127.00 -17.93 -12.41
N GLN A 433 127.79 -17.33 -11.52
CA GLN A 433 127.33 -16.92 -10.18
C GLN A 433 126.28 -15.80 -10.25
N GLY A 434 126.46 -14.80 -11.12
CA GLY A 434 125.47 -13.75 -11.39
C GLY A 434 124.17 -14.33 -11.96
N ALA A 435 124.25 -15.22 -12.95
CA ALA A 435 123.12 -15.94 -13.51
C ALA A 435 122.42 -16.81 -12.45
N ASN A 436 123.18 -17.49 -11.57
CA ASN A 436 122.61 -18.24 -10.44
C ASN A 436 121.96 -17.35 -9.39
N ALA A 437 122.46 -16.13 -9.16
CA ALA A 437 121.81 -15.15 -8.28
C ALA A 437 120.49 -14.65 -8.89
N ILE A 438 120.49 -14.31 -10.18
CA ILE A 438 119.28 -13.97 -10.94
C ILE A 438 118.28 -15.14 -10.93
N LEU A 439 118.75 -16.38 -11.09
CA LEU A 439 117.92 -17.59 -11.07
C LEU A 439 117.37 -17.90 -9.66
N ARG A 440 118.09 -17.55 -8.58
CA ARG A 440 117.56 -17.58 -7.20
C ARG A 440 116.47 -16.52 -6.99
N ILE A 441 116.68 -15.29 -7.47
CA ILE A 441 115.68 -14.21 -7.41
C ILE A 441 114.44 -14.57 -8.26
N ALA A 442 114.64 -15.16 -9.44
CA ALA A 442 113.54 -15.67 -10.26
C ALA A 442 112.78 -16.79 -9.53
N LYS A 443 113.47 -17.70 -8.83
CA LYS A 443 112.83 -18.75 -8.02
C LYS A 443 112.07 -18.20 -6.81
N SER A 444 112.61 -17.22 -6.08
CA SER A 444 111.87 -16.58 -4.99
C SER A 444 110.66 -15.82 -5.50
N ASN A 445 110.80 -15.08 -6.61
CA ASN A 445 109.69 -14.39 -7.26
C ASN A 445 108.62 -15.37 -7.77
N LEU A 446 109.02 -16.59 -8.18
CA LEU A 446 108.11 -17.64 -8.61
C LEU A 446 107.37 -18.27 -7.41
N SER A 447 108.04 -18.56 -6.29
CA SER A 447 107.34 -18.97 -5.05
C SER A 447 106.45 -17.86 -4.46
N ASP A 448 106.84 -16.60 -4.64
CA ASP A 448 106.03 -15.43 -4.30
C ASP A 448 104.84 -15.24 -5.26
N LEU A 449 104.88 -15.84 -6.45
CA LEU A 449 103.76 -15.85 -7.39
C LEU A 449 102.85 -17.05 -7.13
N ASP A 450 103.41 -18.22 -6.85
CA ASP A 450 102.69 -19.43 -6.45
C ASP A 450 101.92 -19.21 -5.15
N SER A 451 102.51 -18.57 -4.13
CA SER A 451 101.81 -18.23 -2.89
C SER A 451 100.68 -17.22 -3.11
N LYS A 452 100.84 -16.25 -4.02
CA LYS A 452 99.76 -15.34 -4.45
C LYS A 452 98.67 -16.07 -5.23
N LEU A 453 99.03 -17.04 -6.07
CA LEU A 453 98.11 -17.89 -6.82
C LEU A 453 97.33 -18.84 -5.90
N MET A 454 97.96 -19.41 -4.87
CA MET A 454 97.27 -20.18 -3.82
C MET A 454 96.33 -19.30 -2.99
N ALA A 455 96.75 -18.07 -2.64
CA ALA A 455 95.87 -17.10 -1.99
C ALA A 455 94.70 -16.67 -2.89
N GLN A 456 94.91 -16.57 -4.21
CA GLN A 456 93.84 -16.34 -5.18
C GLN A 456 92.90 -17.54 -5.29
N HIS A 457 93.41 -18.77 -5.30
CA HIS A 457 92.57 -19.98 -5.24
C HIS A 457 91.78 -20.06 -3.92
N GLU A 458 92.36 -19.70 -2.78
CA GLU A 458 91.60 -19.55 -1.53
C GLU A 458 90.49 -18.51 -1.64
N VAL A 459 90.75 -17.36 -2.29
CA VAL A 459 89.73 -16.33 -2.53
C VAL A 459 88.66 -16.83 -3.50
N MET A 460 89.03 -17.58 -4.55
CA MET A 460 88.08 -18.25 -5.44
C MET A 460 87.21 -19.23 -4.66
N TYR A 461 87.77 -20.21 -3.93
CA TYR A 461 86.98 -21.15 -3.14
C TYR A 461 86.08 -20.46 -2.09
N LYS A 462 86.52 -19.35 -1.49
CA LYS A 462 85.69 -18.52 -0.58
C LYS A 462 84.55 -17.81 -1.33
N GLN A 463 84.77 -17.38 -2.57
CA GLN A 463 83.73 -16.82 -3.44
C GLN A 463 82.82 -17.91 -4.04
N ASP A 464 83.32 -19.06 -4.47
CA ASP A 464 82.56 -20.21 -4.97
C ASP A 464 81.64 -20.76 -3.87
N PHE A 465 82.14 -20.87 -2.63
CA PHE A 465 81.29 -21.20 -1.48
C PHE A 465 80.25 -20.11 -1.21
N LYS A 466 80.56 -18.83 -1.47
CA LYS A 466 79.60 -17.74 -1.33
C LYS A 466 78.56 -17.71 -2.44
N ILE A 467 78.97 -18.04 -3.67
CA ILE A 467 78.12 -18.27 -4.84
C ILE A 467 77.20 -19.43 -4.53
N GLN A 468 77.68 -20.61 -4.13
CA GLN A 468 76.82 -21.72 -3.69
C GLN A 468 75.87 -21.37 -2.53
N GLN A 469 76.25 -20.50 -1.59
CA GLN A 469 75.31 -19.99 -0.57
C GLN A 469 74.23 -19.07 -1.17
N LEU A 470 74.60 -18.24 -2.16
CA LEU A 470 73.69 -17.37 -2.89
C LEU A 470 72.80 -18.17 -3.83
N ASP A 471 73.31 -19.16 -4.57
CA ASP A 471 72.55 -20.06 -5.44
C ASP A 471 71.56 -20.88 -4.61
N ARG A 472 71.98 -21.48 -3.49
CA ARG A 472 71.05 -22.13 -2.55
C ARG A 472 70.07 -21.16 -1.90
N ARG A 473 70.31 -19.84 -1.93
CA ARG A 473 69.34 -18.82 -1.50
C ARG A 473 68.45 -18.38 -2.66
N ILE A 474 68.96 -18.34 -3.88
CA ILE A 474 68.26 -18.01 -5.12
C ILE A 474 67.28 -19.14 -5.46
N ALA A 475 67.70 -20.40 -5.48
CA ALA A 475 66.82 -21.57 -5.58
C ALA A 475 65.67 -21.52 -4.55
N ARG A 476 65.97 -21.21 -3.28
CA ARG A 476 64.96 -21.01 -2.22
C ARG A 476 64.09 -19.74 -2.36
N MET A 477 64.47 -18.79 -3.21
CA MET A 477 63.64 -17.62 -3.58
C MET A 477 62.93 -17.80 -4.94
N LEU A 478 63.38 -18.75 -5.77
CA LEU A 478 62.77 -19.18 -7.03
C LEU A 478 61.74 -20.31 -6.82
N GLY A 479 61.76 -20.98 -5.66
CA GLY A 479 60.82 -22.06 -5.30
C GLY A 479 61.38 -23.48 -5.47
N GLU A 480 62.63 -23.64 -5.90
CA GLU A 480 63.26 -24.94 -6.17
C GLU A 480 63.73 -25.67 -4.89
N GLN A 481 62.81 -26.00 -3.98
CA GLN A 481 62.99 -27.10 -3.01
C GLN A 481 61.66 -27.82 -2.72
N ILE A 482 61.70 -29.16 -2.77
CA ILE A 482 60.58 -30.11 -2.58
C ILE A 482 59.55 -30.06 -3.72
N GLU A 483 59.78 -30.88 -4.75
CA GLU A 483 58.89 -31.08 -5.89
C GLU A 483 57.47 -31.48 -5.45
N ASP A 484 57.33 -32.41 -4.50
CA ASP A 484 56.05 -32.83 -3.90
C ASP A 484 55.20 -31.64 -3.41
N SER A 485 55.84 -30.60 -2.88
CA SER A 485 55.15 -29.40 -2.37
C SER A 485 54.75 -28.42 -3.47
N SER A 486 55.53 -28.38 -4.55
CA SER A 486 55.20 -27.65 -5.78
C SER A 486 54.05 -28.33 -6.51
N GLU A 487 54.05 -29.67 -6.62
CA GLU A 487 52.95 -30.44 -7.20
C GLU A 487 51.66 -30.28 -6.38
N LEU A 488 51.71 -30.39 -5.05
CA LEU A 488 50.57 -30.12 -4.19
C LEU A 488 50.04 -28.68 -4.32
N LEU A 489 50.92 -27.68 -4.49
CA LEU A 489 50.52 -26.29 -4.75
C LEU A 489 49.93 -26.10 -6.15
N GLN A 490 50.47 -26.75 -7.18
CA GLN A 490 49.92 -26.71 -8.54
C GLN A 490 48.58 -27.45 -8.64
N GLU A 491 48.41 -28.54 -7.90
CA GLU A 491 47.15 -29.28 -7.82
C GLU A 491 46.11 -28.47 -7.02
N GLN A 492 46.50 -27.80 -5.93
CA GLN A 492 45.65 -26.82 -5.26
C GLN A 492 45.26 -25.67 -6.20
N VAL A 493 46.21 -25.08 -6.96
CA VAL A 493 45.92 -24.06 -7.98
C VAL A 493 44.91 -24.58 -9.00
N ARG A 494 45.11 -25.79 -9.56
CA ARG A 494 44.15 -26.42 -10.48
C ARG A 494 42.77 -26.60 -9.86
N THR A 495 42.67 -27.04 -8.60
CA THR A 495 41.36 -27.16 -7.93
C THR A 495 40.70 -25.81 -7.65
N LEU A 496 41.49 -24.75 -7.47
CA LEU A 496 40.99 -23.37 -7.33
C LEU A 496 40.60 -22.76 -8.69
N GLU A 497 41.30 -23.11 -9.77
CA GLU A 497 40.95 -22.78 -11.15
C GLU A 497 39.66 -23.49 -11.58
N THR A 498 39.51 -24.79 -11.35
CA THR A 498 38.24 -25.49 -11.63
C THR A 498 37.09 -24.97 -10.77
N GLN A 499 37.34 -24.63 -9.50
CA GLN A 499 36.35 -23.93 -8.67
C GLN A 499 36.04 -22.53 -9.20
N LEU A 500 37.01 -21.78 -9.74
CA LEU A 500 36.77 -20.48 -10.37
C LEU A 500 35.93 -20.62 -11.64
N ASP A 501 36.18 -21.64 -12.45
CA ASP A 501 35.39 -21.97 -13.65
C ASP A 501 33.97 -22.44 -13.28
N GLU A 502 33.80 -23.29 -12.27
CA GLU A 502 32.48 -23.64 -11.72
C GLU A 502 31.74 -22.39 -11.23
N ARG A 503 32.41 -21.51 -10.47
CA ARG A 503 31.80 -20.31 -9.92
C ARG A 503 31.45 -19.30 -11.00
N THR A 504 32.31 -19.05 -11.97
CA THR A 504 32.01 -18.18 -13.11
C THR A 504 30.89 -18.76 -13.97
N ASN A 505 30.83 -20.08 -14.18
CA ASN A 505 29.69 -20.75 -14.82
C ASN A 505 28.39 -20.58 -14.03
N THR A 506 28.39 -20.71 -12.70
CA THR A 506 27.19 -20.42 -11.88
C THR A 506 26.79 -18.94 -11.94
N VAL A 507 27.76 -18.01 -11.98
CA VAL A 507 27.50 -16.57 -12.14
C VAL A 507 26.94 -16.27 -13.53
N ASN A 508 27.43 -16.91 -14.58
CA ASN A 508 26.92 -16.79 -15.94
C ASN A 508 25.49 -17.32 -16.06
N TYR A 509 25.20 -18.49 -15.46
CA TYR A 509 23.85 -19.04 -15.38
C TYR A 509 22.89 -18.11 -14.62
N LEU A 510 23.27 -17.67 -13.41
CA LEU A 510 22.47 -16.74 -12.61
C LEU A 510 22.29 -15.37 -13.29
N SER A 511 23.27 -14.91 -14.07
CA SER A 511 23.16 -13.70 -14.90
C SER A 511 22.18 -13.90 -16.06
N GLY A 512 22.15 -15.10 -16.66
CA GLY A 512 21.15 -15.52 -17.64
C GLY A 512 19.74 -15.52 -17.05
N GLU A 513 19.55 -16.12 -15.87
CA GLU A 513 18.24 -16.11 -15.19
C GLU A 513 17.82 -14.71 -14.73
N LEU A 514 18.76 -13.87 -14.26
CA LEU A 514 18.48 -12.46 -13.99
C LEU A 514 18.09 -11.70 -15.28
N ALA A 515 18.64 -12.06 -16.44
CA ALA A 515 18.20 -11.51 -17.72
C ALA A 515 16.82 -12.06 -18.16
N ASN A 516 16.50 -13.32 -17.85
CA ASN A 516 15.16 -13.90 -18.05
C ASN A 516 14.12 -13.15 -17.21
N ILE A 517 14.33 -13.08 -15.89
CA ILE A 517 13.46 -12.38 -14.94
C ILE A 517 13.32 -10.90 -15.29
N ARG A 518 14.41 -10.23 -15.72
CA ARG A 518 14.34 -8.85 -16.24
C ARG A 518 13.42 -8.76 -17.46
N ARG A 519 13.51 -9.67 -18.44
CA ARG A 519 12.62 -9.70 -19.61
C ARG A 519 11.17 -9.96 -19.22
N GLU A 520 10.91 -10.88 -18.28
CA GLU A 520 9.56 -11.13 -17.76
C GLU A 520 8.97 -9.91 -17.04
N VAL A 521 9.75 -9.23 -16.18
CA VAL A 521 9.33 -7.98 -15.53
C VAL A 521 9.00 -6.90 -16.57
N HIS A 522 9.73 -6.80 -17.68
CA HIS A 522 9.39 -5.88 -18.78
C HIS A 522 8.18 -6.34 -19.62
N ARG A 523 7.83 -7.64 -19.60
CA ARG A 523 6.58 -8.14 -20.18
C ARG A 523 5.39 -7.81 -19.27
N ARG A 524 5.49 -8.13 -17.98
CA ARG A 524 4.47 -7.83 -16.96
C ARG A 524 4.22 -6.32 -16.79
N LYS A 525 5.26 -5.48 -16.88
CA LYS A 525 5.07 -4.02 -16.86
C LYS A 525 4.25 -3.51 -18.06
N ARG A 526 4.41 -4.09 -19.25
CA ARG A 526 3.57 -3.78 -20.41
C ARG A 526 2.15 -4.29 -20.23
N GLU A 527 1.96 -5.55 -19.84
CA GLU A 527 0.63 -6.10 -19.50
C GLU A 527 -0.14 -5.22 -18.49
N VAL A 528 0.55 -4.71 -17.46
CA VAL A 528 -0.03 -3.78 -16.47
C VAL A 528 -0.34 -2.41 -17.06
N GLN A 529 0.50 -1.88 -17.95
CA GLN A 529 0.22 -0.64 -18.67
C GLN A 529 -0.99 -0.78 -19.61
N ASP A 530 -1.00 -1.81 -20.45
CA ASP A 530 -2.10 -2.14 -21.37
C ASP A 530 -3.44 -2.26 -20.61
N LEU A 531 -3.43 -2.96 -19.48
CA LEU A 531 -4.60 -3.07 -18.59
C LEU A 531 -4.99 -1.74 -17.94
N SER A 532 -4.05 -0.84 -17.66
CA SER A 532 -4.34 0.51 -17.14
C SER A 532 -4.95 1.44 -18.20
N GLU A 533 -4.53 1.30 -19.45
CA GLU A 533 -5.09 2.04 -20.59
C GLU A 533 -6.49 1.52 -20.94
N ILE A 534 -6.69 0.20 -20.97
CA ILE A 534 -8.02 -0.42 -21.07
C ILE A 534 -8.92 0.06 -19.92
N ARG A 535 -8.39 0.08 -18.68
CA ARG A 535 -9.15 0.58 -17.52
C ARG A 535 -9.60 2.02 -17.72
N THR A 536 -8.72 2.96 -18.07
CA THR A 536 -9.12 4.37 -18.25
C THR A 536 -10.12 4.57 -19.39
N VAL A 537 -10.04 3.76 -20.46
CA VAL A 537 -11.06 3.71 -21.52
C VAL A 537 -12.40 3.16 -21.00
N THR A 538 -12.42 2.15 -20.14
CA THR A 538 -13.68 1.69 -19.51
C THR A 538 -14.23 2.66 -18.47
N GLU A 539 -13.36 3.37 -17.74
CA GLU A 539 -13.74 4.32 -16.68
C GLU A 539 -14.28 5.63 -17.29
N THR A 540 -13.80 6.04 -18.47
CA THR A 540 -14.39 7.15 -19.25
C THR A 540 -15.69 6.76 -19.95
N LYS A 541 -15.84 5.52 -20.43
CA LYS A 541 -17.15 5.01 -20.91
C LYS A 541 -18.19 4.98 -19.79
N LEU A 542 -17.85 4.42 -18.63
CA LEU A 542 -18.75 4.39 -17.48
C LEU A 542 -19.18 5.80 -17.03
N GLN A 543 -18.29 6.79 -17.10
CA GLN A 543 -18.62 8.21 -16.84
C GLN A 543 -19.55 8.81 -17.90
N HIS A 544 -19.46 8.39 -19.15
CA HIS A 544 -20.40 8.77 -20.21
C HIS A 544 -21.77 8.15 -19.97
N ASP A 545 -21.82 6.85 -19.67
CA ASP A 545 -23.05 6.11 -19.36
C ASP A 545 -23.76 6.69 -18.10
N ASP A 546 -23.02 7.06 -17.06
CA ASP A 546 -23.55 7.78 -15.87
C ASP A 546 -24.14 9.15 -16.25
N LEU A 547 -23.56 9.86 -17.22
CA LEU A 547 -24.10 11.13 -17.73
C LEU A 547 -25.39 10.91 -18.54
N GLU A 548 -25.46 9.87 -19.38
CA GLU A 548 -26.68 9.49 -20.08
C GLU A 548 -27.78 9.06 -19.11
N VAL A 549 -27.46 8.22 -18.11
CA VAL A 549 -28.42 7.79 -17.07
C VAL A 549 -28.91 8.97 -16.25
N THR A 550 -28.04 9.90 -15.83
CA THR A 550 -28.49 11.10 -15.10
C THR A 550 -29.27 12.08 -15.99
N ALA A 551 -29.06 12.10 -17.31
CA ALA A 551 -29.93 12.79 -18.25
C ALA A 551 -31.30 12.10 -18.36
N ALA A 552 -31.34 10.79 -18.58
CA ALA A 552 -32.57 9.99 -18.66
C ALA A 552 -33.41 10.11 -17.38
N VAL A 553 -32.80 10.11 -16.19
CA VAL A 553 -33.49 10.34 -14.91
C VAL A 553 -34.06 11.77 -14.82
N LYS A 554 -33.37 12.79 -15.33
CA LYS A 554 -33.91 14.17 -15.43
C LYS A 554 -35.04 14.29 -16.45
N HIS A 555 -35.03 13.48 -17.52
CA HIS A 555 -36.14 13.42 -18.47
C HIS A 555 -37.34 12.68 -17.88
N LYS A 556 -37.12 11.57 -17.15
CA LYS A 556 -38.15 10.85 -16.39
C LYS A 556 -38.82 11.76 -15.35
N SER A 557 -38.06 12.54 -14.57
CA SER A 557 -38.63 13.45 -13.57
C SER A 557 -39.41 14.61 -14.18
N LYS A 558 -38.96 15.17 -15.32
CA LYS A 558 -39.77 16.11 -16.12
C LYS A 558 -41.08 15.47 -16.58
N LEU A 559 -41.03 14.24 -17.10
CA LEU A 559 -42.22 13.54 -17.61
C LEU A 559 -43.21 13.18 -16.50
N THR A 560 -42.74 12.73 -15.32
CA THR A 560 -43.62 12.50 -14.17
C THR A 560 -44.28 13.79 -13.68
N ASN A 561 -43.57 14.92 -13.71
CA ASN A 561 -44.15 16.22 -13.37
C ASN A 561 -45.24 16.65 -14.39
N VAL A 562 -45.07 16.32 -15.68
CA VAL A 562 -46.11 16.53 -16.71
C VAL A 562 -47.31 15.62 -16.47
N ILE A 563 -47.10 14.33 -16.20
CA ILE A 563 -48.17 13.37 -15.87
C ILE A 563 -48.94 13.81 -14.61
N GLN A 564 -48.24 14.30 -13.58
CA GLN A 564 -48.88 14.85 -12.37
C GLN A 564 -49.75 16.07 -12.67
N ARG A 565 -49.28 17.01 -13.51
CA ARG A 565 -50.10 18.15 -13.97
C ARG A 565 -51.34 17.68 -14.72
N LEU A 566 -51.18 16.85 -15.75
CA LEU A 566 -52.29 16.30 -16.52
C LEU A 566 -53.27 15.48 -15.66
N THR A 567 -52.81 14.87 -14.56
CA THR A 567 -53.66 14.18 -13.58
C THR A 567 -54.46 15.16 -12.72
N VAL A 568 -53.88 16.31 -12.34
CA VAL A 568 -54.60 17.41 -11.69
C VAL A 568 -55.62 18.01 -12.66
N ASP A 569 -55.22 18.31 -13.90
CA ASP A 569 -56.08 18.88 -14.94
C ASP A 569 -57.27 17.95 -15.25
N LEU A 570 -57.04 16.64 -15.42
CA LEU A 570 -58.08 15.63 -15.56
C LEU A 570 -59.03 15.58 -14.36
N ASN A 571 -58.51 15.76 -13.13
CA ASN A 571 -59.34 15.77 -11.93
C ASN A 571 -60.13 17.08 -11.78
N LEU A 572 -59.61 18.22 -12.24
CA LEU A 572 -60.35 19.49 -12.35
C LEU A 572 -61.50 19.35 -13.35
N VAL A 573 -61.23 18.85 -14.57
CA VAL A 573 -62.27 18.57 -15.58
C VAL A 573 -63.31 17.57 -15.06
N ARG A 574 -62.90 16.53 -14.32
CA ARG A 574 -63.85 15.60 -13.66
C ARG A 574 -64.71 16.27 -12.59
N LEU A 575 -64.19 17.27 -11.87
CA LEU A 575 -64.98 18.05 -10.90
C LEU A 575 -65.94 19.01 -11.61
N GLU A 576 -65.53 19.64 -12.72
CA GLU A 576 -66.40 20.46 -13.56
C GLU A 576 -67.51 19.62 -14.20
N VAL A 577 -67.19 18.48 -14.78
CA VAL A 577 -68.16 17.52 -15.32
C VAL A 577 -69.14 17.05 -14.23
N ARG A 578 -68.67 16.74 -13.01
CA ARG A 578 -69.56 16.42 -11.87
C ARG A 578 -70.44 17.61 -11.45
N ARG A 579 -69.94 18.85 -11.53
CA ARG A 579 -70.69 20.07 -11.25
C ARG A 579 -71.76 20.33 -12.31
N LEU A 580 -71.44 20.12 -13.59
CA LEU A 580 -72.37 20.22 -14.71
C LEU A 580 -73.44 19.13 -14.64
N PHE A 581 -73.08 17.87 -14.35
CA PHE A 581 -74.04 16.80 -14.11
C PHE A 581 -74.99 17.15 -12.95
N LYS A 582 -74.50 17.64 -11.80
CA LYS A 582 -75.37 18.08 -10.69
C LYS A 582 -76.24 19.29 -11.00
N ASN A 583 -75.87 20.12 -11.99
CA ASN A 583 -76.71 21.21 -12.47
C ASN A 583 -77.77 20.70 -13.46
N TYR A 584 -77.40 19.74 -14.32
CA TYR A 584 -78.31 19.06 -15.23
C TYR A 584 -79.35 18.23 -14.48
N GLU A 585 -78.92 17.43 -13.49
CA GLU A 585 -79.74 16.66 -12.55
C GLU A 585 -80.82 17.56 -11.92
N LYS A 586 -80.43 18.66 -11.25
CA LYS A 586 -81.37 19.66 -10.71
C LYS A 586 -82.29 20.30 -11.75
N SER A 587 -81.84 20.44 -12.99
CA SER A 587 -82.69 20.96 -14.07
C SER A 587 -83.67 19.91 -14.58
N SER A 588 -83.27 18.64 -14.59
CA SER A 588 -84.10 17.48 -14.92
C SER A 588 -85.15 17.26 -13.84
N ASP A 589 -84.76 17.28 -12.57
CA ASP A 589 -85.67 17.23 -11.41
C ASP A 589 -86.69 18.38 -11.48
N LYS A 590 -86.25 19.59 -11.83
CA LYS A 590 -87.14 20.74 -11.98
C LYS A 590 -88.10 20.57 -13.17
N VAL A 591 -87.65 20.05 -14.30
CA VAL A 591 -88.52 19.74 -15.45
C VAL A 591 -89.52 18.66 -15.06
N PHE A 592 -89.08 17.55 -14.47
CA PHE A 592 -89.94 16.47 -14.00
C PHE A 592 -90.99 16.93 -12.99
N CYS A 593 -90.62 17.77 -12.01
CA CYS A 593 -91.58 18.36 -11.08
C CYS A 593 -92.58 19.33 -11.76
N LEU A 594 -92.16 20.04 -12.81
CA LEU A 594 -93.06 20.88 -13.61
C LEU A 594 -93.98 20.05 -14.51
N GLU A 595 -93.51 18.94 -15.06
CA GLU A 595 -94.30 18.00 -15.86
C GLU A 595 -95.30 17.25 -14.98
N ALA A 596 -94.90 16.78 -13.80
CA ALA A 596 -95.79 16.19 -12.80
C ALA A 596 -96.89 17.19 -12.38
N ALA A 597 -96.51 18.44 -12.03
CA ALA A 597 -97.49 19.49 -11.74
C ALA A 597 -98.39 19.82 -12.93
N ARG A 598 -97.90 19.71 -14.17
CA ARG A 598 -98.72 19.88 -15.39
C ARG A 598 -99.72 18.75 -15.55
N GLU A 599 -99.32 17.49 -15.38
CA GLU A 599 -100.22 16.34 -15.46
C GLU A 599 -101.22 16.30 -14.30
N GLU A 600 -100.85 16.74 -13.09
CA GLU A 600 -101.77 16.95 -11.97
C GLU A 600 -102.85 18.00 -12.32
N LEU A 601 -102.45 19.14 -12.90
CA LEU A 601 -103.37 20.17 -13.37
C LEU A 601 -104.23 19.68 -14.54
N ASP A 602 -103.65 19.00 -15.53
CA ASP A 602 -104.40 18.41 -16.65
C ASP A 602 -105.40 17.35 -16.16
N CYS A 603 -105.08 16.59 -15.11
CA CYS A 603 -106.01 15.67 -14.45
C CYS A 603 -107.12 16.39 -13.68
N ALA A 604 -106.80 17.46 -12.93
CA ALA A 604 -107.80 18.28 -12.25
C ALA A 604 -108.76 18.96 -13.27
N ILE A 605 -108.24 19.44 -14.40
CA ILE A 605 -109.02 20.00 -15.51
C ILE A 605 -109.94 18.92 -16.11
N LYS A 606 -109.43 17.71 -16.40
CA LYS A 606 -110.26 16.58 -16.88
C LYS A 606 -111.38 16.25 -15.89
N GLN A 607 -111.08 16.14 -14.60
CA GLN A 607 -112.08 15.88 -13.55
C GLN A 607 -113.13 16.99 -13.45
N HIS A 608 -112.75 18.27 -13.56
CA HIS A 608 -113.71 19.38 -13.58
C HIS A 608 -114.55 19.40 -14.87
N LEU A 609 -114.00 19.05 -16.03
CA LEU A 609 -114.75 18.90 -17.28
C LEU A 609 -115.74 17.73 -17.21
N GLU A 610 -115.38 16.61 -16.57
CA GLU A 610 -116.29 15.49 -16.30
C GLU A 610 -117.38 15.88 -15.30
N GLN A 611 -117.07 16.58 -14.22
CA GLN A 611 -118.05 17.12 -13.27
C GLN A 611 -119.03 18.09 -13.96
N LEU A 612 -118.54 18.94 -14.86
CA LEU A 612 -119.37 19.83 -15.68
C LEU A 612 -120.22 19.05 -16.70
N SER A 613 -119.67 18.01 -17.32
CA SER A 613 -120.40 17.11 -18.23
C SER A 613 -121.53 16.37 -17.51
N LEU A 614 -121.27 15.87 -16.29
CA LEU A 614 -122.26 15.20 -15.45
C LEU A 614 -123.35 16.19 -14.98
N ARG A 615 -122.99 17.39 -14.53
CA ARG A 615 -123.96 18.46 -14.21
C ARG A 615 -124.79 18.85 -15.42
N HIS A 616 -124.19 18.96 -16.60
CA HIS A 616 -124.92 19.28 -17.84
C HIS A 616 -125.86 18.14 -18.26
N LYS A 617 -125.46 16.87 -18.10
CA LYS A 617 -126.32 15.68 -18.30
C LYS A 617 -127.48 15.63 -17.30
N MET A 618 -127.23 15.97 -16.03
CA MET A 618 -128.30 16.10 -15.03
C MET A 618 -129.29 17.20 -15.43
N LEU A 619 -128.82 18.42 -15.71
CA LEU A 619 -129.67 19.55 -16.12
C LEU A 619 -130.47 19.27 -17.41
N THR A 620 -129.90 18.55 -18.38
CA THR A 620 -130.65 18.12 -19.58
C THR A 620 -131.63 16.99 -19.29
N SER A 621 -131.36 16.11 -18.32
CA SER A 621 -132.34 15.12 -17.85
C SER A 621 -133.49 15.77 -17.05
N GLU A 622 -133.20 16.77 -16.22
CA GLU A 622 -134.19 17.56 -15.48
C GLU A 622 -135.08 18.36 -16.45
N ALA A 623 -134.48 19.03 -17.45
CA ALA A 623 -135.22 19.71 -18.51
C ALA A 623 -136.08 18.73 -19.35
N ARG A 624 -135.60 17.50 -19.57
CA ARG A 624 -136.39 16.45 -20.22
C ARG A 624 -137.57 16.00 -19.35
N MET A 625 -137.35 15.72 -18.06
CA MET A 625 -138.42 15.34 -17.14
C MET A 625 -139.48 16.45 -17.05
N ALA A 626 -139.06 17.71 -16.93
CA ALA A 626 -139.97 18.86 -16.95
C ALA A 626 -140.73 19.01 -18.28
N SER A 627 -140.13 18.61 -19.42
CA SER A 627 -140.81 18.56 -20.73
C SER A 627 -141.85 17.42 -20.80
N GLU A 628 -141.52 16.25 -20.24
CA GLU A 628 -142.44 15.11 -20.14
C GLU A 628 -143.58 15.38 -19.14
N ASP A 629 -143.34 16.09 -18.04
CA ASP A 629 -144.39 16.54 -17.13
C ASP A 629 -145.26 17.64 -17.76
N ASN A 630 -144.67 18.55 -18.56
CA ASN A 630 -145.45 19.46 -19.40
C ASN A 630 -146.29 18.73 -20.45
N SER A 631 -145.86 17.59 -20.99
CA SER A 631 -146.65 16.81 -21.94
C SER A 631 -147.79 16.05 -21.23
N LYS A 632 -147.54 15.47 -20.05
CA LYS A 632 -148.59 14.90 -19.17
C LYS A 632 -149.64 15.95 -18.80
N LEU A 633 -149.24 17.13 -18.36
CA LEU A 633 -150.16 18.24 -18.04
C LEU A 633 -150.95 18.70 -19.28
N LYS A 634 -150.34 18.75 -20.47
CA LYS A 634 -151.07 19.01 -21.73
C LYS A 634 -152.09 17.91 -22.06
N MET A 635 -151.75 16.64 -21.86
CA MET A 635 -152.69 15.52 -22.03
C MET A 635 -153.83 15.59 -21.01
N GLU A 636 -153.55 15.93 -19.75
CA GLU A 636 -154.57 16.08 -18.72
C GLU A 636 -155.49 17.27 -19.01
N ILE A 637 -154.95 18.42 -19.44
CA ILE A 637 -155.72 19.56 -19.91
C ILE A 637 -156.61 19.16 -21.10
N GLN A 638 -156.10 18.37 -22.05
CA GLN A 638 -156.89 17.91 -23.19
C GLN A 638 -157.98 16.90 -22.78
N SER A 639 -157.71 16.04 -21.80
CA SER A 639 -158.71 15.13 -21.22
C SER A 639 -159.80 15.89 -20.45
N ARG A 640 -159.42 16.90 -19.65
CA ARG A 640 -160.35 17.81 -18.97
C ARG A 640 -161.19 18.60 -19.98
N LYS A 641 -160.61 19.06 -21.10
CA LYS A 641 -161.36 19.67 -22.22
C LYS A 641 -162.36 18.70 -22.84
N SER A 642 -161.96 17.47 -23.18
CA SER A 642 -162.91 16.48 -23.74
C SER A 642 -164.00 16.08 -22.73
N HIS A 643 -163.70 16.09 -21.43
CA HIS A 643 -164.71 15.88 -20.39
C HIS A 643 -165.70 17.05 -20.31
N VAL A 644 -165.23 18.30 -20.46
CA VAL A 644 -166.11 19.48 -20.59
C VAL A 644 -166.95 19.41 -21.87
N GLU A 645 -166.40 18.98 -23.01
CA GLU A 645 -167.17 18.74 -24.24
C GLU A 645 -168.23 17.64 -24.06
N ILE A 646 -167.92 16.57 -23.31
CA ILE A 646 -168.89 15.53 -22.95
C ILE A 646 -169.97 16.07 -22.02
N LEU A 647 -169.63 16.94 -21.06
CA LEU A 647 -170.61 17.60 -20.19
C LEU A 647 -171.50 18.59 -20.95
N ILE A 648 -170.97 19.32 -21.93
CA ILE A 648 -171.75 20.18 -22.84
C ILE A 648 -172.72 19.32 -23.65
N LYS A 649 -172.24 18.25 -24.31
CA LYS A 649 -173.08 17.31 -25.07
C LYS A 649 -174.12 16.61 -24.19
N ARG A 650 -173.78 16.32 -22.92
CA ARG A 650 -174.73 15.78 -21.94
C ARG A 650 -175.77 16.82 -21.53
N TYR A 651 -175.42 18.09 -21.43
CA TYR A 651 -176.37 19.18 -21.22
C TYR A 651 -177.31 19.33 -22.42
N GLU A 652 -176.79 19.31 -23.64
CA GLU A 652 -177.57 19.34 -24.90
C GLU A 652 -178.55 18.17 -24.97
N ILE A 653 -178.08 16.94 -24.70
CA ILE A 653 -178.91 15.73 -24.64
C ILE A 653 -179.94 15.81 -23.51
N LEU A 654 -179.59 16.36 -22.34
CA LEU A 654 -180.53 16.50 -21.22
C LEU A 654 -181.61 17.54 -21.54
N THR A 655 -181.28 18.66 -22.18
CA THR A 655 -182.27 19.62 -22.66
C THR A 655 -183.14 19.07 -23.80
N ALA A 656 -182.63 18.13 -24.60
CA ALA A 656 -183.42 17.43 -25.62
C ALA A 656 -184.36 16.35 -25.03
N LEU A 657 -183.96 15.69 -23.94
CA LEU A 657 -184.78 14.68 -23.24
C LEU A 657 -185.80 15.29 -22.25
N MET A 658 -185.60 16.53 -21.81
CA MET A 658 -186.52 17.25 -20.92
C MET A 658 -187.69 17.94 -21.66
N ALA A 659 -188.17 17.34 -22.75
CA ALA A 659 -189.27 17.83 -23.58
C ALA A 659 -190.48 16.85 -23.49
N PRO A 660 -191.47 17.08 -22.61
CA PRO A 660 -192.64 16.19 -22.42
C PRO A 660 -193.67 16.33 -23.57
N PRO A 661 -194.56 15.32 -23.76
CA PRO A 661 -195.71 15.15 -22.84
C PRO A 661 -195.99 13.70 -22.36
N GLU A 662 -196.81 13.55 -21.33
CA GLU A 662 -197.06 12.30 -20.57
C GLU A 662 -198.37 11.56 -20.94
N GLY A 663 -198.52 10.28 -20.53
CA GLY A 663 -199.76 9.48 -20.72
C GLY A 663 -199.77 7.99 -20.28
N GLU A 664 -199.54 7.68 -18.99
CA GLU A 664 -199.93 6.44 -18.22
C GLU A 664 -199.11 5.09 -18.35
N GLU A 665 -199.11 4.23 -17.28
CA GLU A 665 -198.26 2.98 -17.05
C GLU A 665 -199.08 1.64 -17.08
N GLU A 666 -198.57 0.40 -16.91
CA GLU A 666 -198.21 -0.34 -15.63
C GLU A 666 -197.62 -1.77 -15.90
N ARG A 667 -197.49 -2.67 -14.89
CA ARG A 667 -196.50 -3.78 -14.81
C ARG A 667 -197.01 -5.21 -14.48
N SER A 668 -196.10 -6.20 -14.41
CA SER A 668 -196.28 -7.60 -13.95
C SER A 668 -194.92 -8.33 -13.75
N GLN A 669 -194.71 -9.53 -13.17
CA GLN A 669 -195.62 -10.53 -12.53
C GLN A 669 -194.96 -11.49 -11.47
N THR A 670 -193.68 -11.87 -11.63
CA THR A 670 -193.04 -13.20 -11.32
C THR A 670 -193.13 -13.80 -9.88
N TYR A 671 -193.65 -13.10 -8.89
CA TYR A 671 -193.39 -13.37 -7.46
C TYR A 671 -194.00 -14.67 -6.88
N TYR A 672 -195.15 -15.14 -7.37
CA TYR A 672 -196.02 -16.05 -6.61
C TYR A 672 -195.74 -17.56 -6.72
N VAL A 673 -194.98 -18.02 -7.73
CA VAL A 673 -194.86 -19.47 -8.04
C VAL A 673 -194.01 -20.25 -7.02
N ILE A 674 -192.98 -19.61 -6.43
CA ILE A 674 -191.92 -20.31 -5.70
C ILE A 674 -192.41 -20.91 -4.36
N LYS A 675 -193.39 -20.28 -3.70
CA LYS A 675 -193.72 -20.59 -2.29
C LYS A 675 -194.54 -21.87 -2.10
N ALA A 676 -195.27 -22.35 -3.12
CA ALA A 676 -196.22 -23.46 -2.95
C ALA A 676 -195.58 -24.86 -3.00
N ALA A 677 -194.32 -24.99 -3.42
CA ALA A 677 -193.70 -26.29 -3.70
C ALA A 677 -193.08 -26.99 -2.47
N GLN A 678 -192.69 -26.24 -1.44
CA GLN A 678 -191.79 -26.75 -0.39
C GLN A 678 -192.52 -27.53 0.71
N ASP A 679 -193.70 -27.10 1.15
CA ASP A 679 -194.36 -27.66 2.34
C ASP A 679 -194.87 -29.11 2.17
N LYS A 680 -195.09 -29.57 0.92
CA LYS A 680 -195.63 -30.91 0.64
C LYS A 680 -194.62 -32.04 0.87
N GLU A 681 -193.32 -31.77 0.75
CA GLU A 681 -192.27 -32.79 0.73
C GLU A 681 -191.72 -33.15 2.13
N ALA A 682 -192.07 -32.39 3.16
CA ALA A 682 -191.54 -32.54 4.51
C ALA A 682 -192.27 -33.60 5.36
N LEU A 683 -193.56 -33.83 5.09
CA LEU A 683 -194.41 -34.71 5.91
C LEU A 683 -194.27 -36.20 5.55
N GLN A 684 -193.99 -36.52 4.29
CA GLN A 684 -193.95 -37.92 3.83
C GLN A 684 -192.67 -38.65 4.30
N ARG A 685 -191.53 -37.95 4.32
CA ARG A 685 -190.21 -38.51 4.71
C ARG A 685 -190.12 -39.08 6.13
N LYS A 686 -191.06 -38.77 7.03
CA LYS A 686 -191.08 -39.29 8.41
C LYS A 686 -191.85 -40.60 8.59
N GLY A 687 -192.63 -41.04 7.60
CA GLY A 687 -193.26 -42.36 7.61
C GLY A 687 -192.26 -43.46 7.28
N ASP A 688 -191.59 -43.30 6.13
CA ASP A 688 -190.73 -44.33 5.52
C ASP A 688 -189.51 -44.74 6.38
N GLN A 689 -189.10 -43.92 7.36
CA GLN A 689 -187.93 -44.18 8.21
C GLN A 689 -188.16 -45.30 9.24
N LEU A 690 -189.29 -45.29 9.96
CA LEU A 690 -189.56 -46.26 11.04
C LEU A 690 -189.84 -47.68 10.51
N ASP A 691 -190.48 -47.74 9.34
CA ASP A 691 -190.73 -49.00 8.61
C ASP A 691 -189.47 -49.58 7.95
N ALA A 692 -188.37 -48.82 7.87
CA ALA A 692 -187.08 -49.27 7.34
C ALA A 692 -186.19 -49.85 8.45
N GLU A 693 -186.04 -49.15 9.58
CA GLU A 693 -185.21 -49.59 10.73
C GLU A 693 -185.62 -50.99 11.21
N THR A 694 -186.93 -51.25 11.28
CA THR A 694 -187.49 -52.56 11.69
C THR A 694 -187.05 -53.72 10.77
N ARG A 695 -186.81 -53.45 9.47
CA ARG A 695 -186.36 -54.45 8.48
C ARG A 695 -184.84 -54.59 8.42
N GLN A 696 -184.08 -53.59 8.88
CA GLN A 696 -182.62 -53.68 8.95
C GLN A 696 -182.17 -54.64 10.07
N ALA A 697 -182.81 -54.57 11.25
CA ALA A 697 -182.50 -55.46 12.38
C ALA A 697 -182.65 -56.96 12.04
N GLU A 698 -183.63 -57.35 11.23
CA GLU A 698 -183.80 -58.73 10.77
C GLU A 698 -182.72 -59.18 9.78
N GLN A 699 -182.19 -58.26 8.96
CA GLN A 699 -181.10 -58.54 8.03
C GLN A 699 -179.73 -58.60 8.73
N GLU A 700 -179.52 -57.79 9.77
CA GLU A 700 -178.29 -57.77 10.56
C GLU A 700 -178.01 -59.11 11.26
N LEU A 701 -179.04 -59.78 11.79
CA LEU A 701 -178.90 -61.12 12.38
C LEU A 701 -178.39 -62.15 11.36
N ILE A 702 -178.90 -62.10 10.11
CA ILE A 702 -178.47 -62.99 9.03
C ILE A 702 -177.04 -62.63 8.57
N ALA A 703 -176.65 -61.35 8.60
CA ALA A 703 -175.29 -60.91 8.30
C ALA A 703 -174.27 -61.39 9.36
N LEU A 704 -174.65 -61.45 10.63
CA LEU A 704 -173.78 -61.89 11.73
C LEU A 704 -173.42 -63.39 11.65
N GLU A 705 -174.34 -64.27 11.26
CA GLU A 705 -173.99 -65.69 11.01
C GLU A 705 -173.01 -65.85 9.84
N ASN A 706 -173.24 -65.13 8.74
CA ASN A 706 -172.42 -65.22 7.54
C ASN A 706 -171.00 -64.65 7.74
N THR A 707 -170.85 -63.56 8.48
CA THR A 707 -169.53 -62.97 8.80
C THR A 707 -168.69 -63.87 9.72
N LEU A 708 -169.32 -64.57 10.67
CA LEU A 708 -168.64 -65.53 11.54
C LEU A 708 -168.06 -66.71 10.75
N ALA A 709 -168.80 -67.23 9.76
CA ALA A 709 -168.32 -68.26 8.85
C ALA A 709 -167.11 -67.78 8.02
N LEU A 710 -167.18 -66.56 7.47
CA LEU A 710 -166.12 -65.96 6.66
C LEU A 710 -164.82 -65.73 7.46
N MET A 711 -164.93 -65.18 8.67
CA MET A 711 -163.78 -64.93 9.56
C MET A 711 -163.02 -66.22 9.94
N ASN A 712 -163.72 -67.34 10.11
CA ASN A 712 -163.09 -68.64 10.34
C ASN A 712 -162.32 -69.14 9.12
N GLY A 713 -162.83 -68.92 7.90
CA GLY A 713 -162.11 -69.24 6.65
C GLY A 713 -160.83 -68.42 6.47
N CYS A 714 -160.87 -67.11 6.72
CA CYS A 714 -159.68 -66.26 6.64
C CYS A 714 -158.58 -66.70 7.63
N ASN A 715 -158.96 -67.13 8.83
CA ASN A 715 -158.03 -67.59 9.86
C ASN A 715 -157.35 -68.93 9.55
N THR A 716 -157.95 -69.82 8.74
CA THR A 716 -157.27 -71.05 8.29
C THR A 716 -156.25 -70.75 7.19
N LEU A 717 -156.58 -69.85 6.24
CA LEU A 717 -155.66 -69.42 5.18
C LEU A 717 -154.41 -68.72 5.75
N LEU A 718 -154.58 -67.81 6.72
CA LEU A 718 -153.47 -67.10 7.37
C LEU A 718 -152.46 -68.06 8.05
N ARG A 719 -152.92 -69.22 8.52
CA ARG A 719 -152.04 -70.26 9.11
C ARG A 719 -151.28 -71.07 8.08
N HIS A 720 -151.75 -71.11 6.82
CA HIS A 720 -151.04 -71.76 5.72
C HIS A 720 -150.00 -70.84 5.08
N SER A 721 -150.25 -69.52 4.97
CA SER A 721 -149.29 -68.57 4.37
C SER A 721 -148.04 -68.31 5.24
N TYR A 722 -148.11 -68.57 6.55
CA TYR A 722 -146.95 -68.57 7.45
C TYR A 722 -146.41 -69.98 7.78
N ALA A 723 -146.92 -71.03 7.12
CA ALA A 723 -146.37 -72.38 7.29
C ALA A 723 -145.01 -72.49 6.59
N LYS A 724 -143.96 -72.82 7.34
CA LYS A 724 -142.60 -72.89 6.82
C LYS A 724 -142.43 -74.14 5.94
N LEU A 725 -142.19 -73.95 4.64
CA LEU A 725 -141.93 -75.02 3.68
C LEU A 725 -140.71 -75.87 4.10
N PRO A 726 -140.78 -77.22 3.94
CA PRO A 726 -139.61 -78.10 4.06
C PRO A 726 -138.56 -77.83 2.97
N ASP A 727 -137.29 -78.15 3.24
CA ASP A 727 -136.14 -77.81 2.40
C ASP A 727 -136.07 -78.53 1.03
N ASP A 728 -136.96 -79.51 0.78
CA ASP A 728 -136.98 -80.39 -0.41
C ASP A 728 -137.94 -79.94 -1.53
N ALA A 729 -138.53 -78.74 -1.46
CA ALA A 729 -139.49 -78.25 -2.46
C ALA A 729 -138.84 -77.82 -3.80
N GLU A 730 -139.51 -78.13 -4.92
CA GLU A 730 -139.00 -77.91 -6.29
C GLU A 730 -138.77 -76.44 -6.68
N GLU A 731 -139.38 -75.49 -5.97
CA GLU A 731 -139.12 -74.05 -6.15
C GLU A 731 -137.69 -73.68 -5.69
N LEU A 732 -137.15 -74.40 -4.69
CA LEU A 732 -135.85 -74.12 -4.09
C LEU A 732 -134.68 -74.65 -4.95
N THR A 733 -134.90 -75.62 -5.84
CA THR A 733 -133.91 -76.05 -6.85
C THR A 733 -133.83 -75.05 -7.99
N GLN A 734 -134.95 -74.57 -8.52
CA GLN A 734 -134.98 -73.51 -9.53
C GLN A 734 -134.30 -72.22 -9.03
N MET A 735 -134.50 -71.86 -7.76
CA MET A 735 -133.82 -70.75 -7.09
C MET A 735 -132.30 -70.94 -6.93
N LYS A 736 -131.79 -72.19 -6.94
CA LYS A 736 -130.35 -72.51 -6.94
C LYS A 736 -129.79 -72.43 -8.37
N GLU A 737 -130.47 -73.01 -9.36
CA GLU A 737 -130.06 -72.96 -10.77
C GLU A 737 -129.97 -71.52 -11.29
N LEU A 738 -130.96 -70.67 -11.01
CA LEU A 738 -130.93 -69.25 -11.37
C LEU A 738 -129.76 -68.50 -10.71
N LYS A 739 -129.37 -68.87 -9.48
CA LYS A 739 -128.19 -68.30 -8.81
C LYS A 739 -126.87 -68.79 -9.42
N GLU A 740 -126.80 -70.03 -9.90
CA GLU A 740 -125.62 -70.52 -10.63
C GLU A 740 -125.52 -69.93 -12.04
N GLN A 741 -126.64 -69.70 -12.73
CA GLN A 741 -126.65 -68.91 -13.98
C GLN A 741 -126.15 -67.48 -13.74
N LEU A 742 -126.59 -66.82 -12.67
CA LEU A 742 -126.07 -65.50 -12.25
C LEU A 742 -124.56 -65.54 -11.92
N ARG A 743 -124.09 -66.61 -11.27
CA ARG A 743 -122.67 -66.81 -10.95
C ARG A 743 -121.82 -67.02 -12.20
N LEU A 744 -122.30 -67.81 -13.16
CA LEU A 744 -121.67 -68.03 -14.46
C LEU A 744 -121.63 -66.73 -15.28
N LEU A 745 -122.71 -65.94 -15.28
CA LEU A 745 -122.72 -64.62 -15.93
C LEU A 745 -121.75 -63.64 -15.27
N SER A 746 -121.62 -63.63 -13.94
CA SER A 746 -120.63 -62.81 -13.23
C SER A 746 -119.19 -63.24 -13.51
N ILE A 747 -118.92 -64.54 -13.66
CA ILE A 747 -117.61 -65.05 -14.11
C ILE A 747 -117.35 -64.62 -15.57
N LYS A 748 -118.36 -64.70 -16.45
CA LYS A 748 -118.26 -64.22 -17.83
C LYS A 748 -117.94 -62.73 -17.90
N GLN A 749 -118.64 -61.91 -17.10
CA GLN A 749 -118.40 -60.46 -17.02
C GLN A 749 -116.98 -60.14 -16.56
N ARG A 750 -116.40 -60.91 -15.63
CA ARG A 750 -114.98 -60.76 -15.23
C ARG A 750 -114.02 -61.20 -16.33
N TYR A 751 -114.34 -62.26 -17.08
CA TYR A 751 -113.54 -62.72 -18.22
C TYR A 751 -113.54 -61.68 -19.35
N ASP A 752 -114.71 -61.10 -19.66
CA ASP A 752 -114.86 -60.04 -20.65
C ASP A 752 -114.28 -58.69 -20.17
N GLN A 753 -114.14 -58.47 -18.84
CA GLN A 753 -113.36 -57.35 -18.28
C GLN A 753 -111.85 -57.55 -18.43
N VAL A 754 -111.30 -58.71 -18.05
CA VAL A 754 -109.87 -59.02 -18.25
C VAL A 754 -109.49 -58.94 -19.73
N ARG A 755 -110.36 -59.44 -20.62
CA ARG A 755 -110.23 -59.32 -22.07
C ARG A 755 -110.35 -57.89 -22.61
N LEU A 756 -110.98 -56.98 -21.85
CA LEU A 756 -111.00 -55.54 -22.13
C LEU A 756 -109.71 -54.87 -21.68
N ASP A 757 -109.16 -55.28 -20.54
CA ASP A 757 -107.85 -54.84 -20.06
C ASP A 757 -106.72 -55.33 -21.00
N GLU A 758 -106.74 -56.59 -21.45
CA GLU A 758 -105.83 -57.13 -22.46
C GLU A 758 -105.87 -56.33 -23.77
N LEU A 759 -107.06 -55.92 -24.23
CA LEU A 759 -107.21 -55.07 -25.41
C LEU A 759 -106.67 -53.64 -25.17
N GLN A 760 -106.90 -53.06 -23.99
CA GLN A 760 -106.30 -51.76 -23.62
C GLN A 760 -104.78 -51.83 -23.43
N GLU A 761 -104.21 -52.98 -23.06
CA GLU A 761 -102.76 -53.18 -23.07
C GLU A 761 -102.22 -53.26 -24.51
N THR A 762 -102.95 -53.86 -25.47
CA THR A 762 -102.54 -53.80 -26.89
C THR A 762 -102.54 -52.37 -27.45
N GLU A 763 -103.55 -51.53 -27.15
CA GLU A 763 -103.54 -50.12 -27.56
C GLU A 763 -102.43 -49.30 -26.85
N ARG A 764 -102.01 -49.69 -25.64
CA ARG A 764 -100.87 -49.09 -24.92
C ARG A 764 -99.50 -49.52 -25.46
N VAL A 765 -99.40 -50.64 -26.15
CA VAL A 765 -98.16 -51.03 -26.84
C VAL A 765 -97.96 -50.20 -28.11
N ASP A 766 -99.00 -50.06 -28.95
CA ASP A 766 -98.90 -49.31 -30.21
C ASP A 766 -98.73 -47.79 -30.00
N SER A 767 -99.30 -47.22 -28.93
CA SER A 767 -99.19 -45.78 -28.62
C SER A 767 -97.82 -45.33 -28.08
N ASN A 768 -96.93 -46.26 -27.69
CA ASN A 768 -95.56 -45.91 -27.28
C ASN A 768 -94.56 -45.77 -28.46
N GLY A 769 -94.99 -46.02 -29.70
CA GLY A 769 -94.10 -45.99 -30.88
C GLY A 769 -93.79 -44.60 -31.45
N LEU A 770 -94.71 -43.63 -31.35
CA LEU A 770 -94.57 -42.30 -31.95
C LEU A 770 -95.21 -41.18 -31.13
N GLN A 771 -94.40 -40.39 -30.40
CA GLN A 771 -94.41 -38.92 -30.47
C GLN A 771 -93.26 -38.25 -29.68
N ILE A 772 -92.02 -38.46 -30.12
CA ILE A 772 -90.95 -37.47 -29.89
C ILE A 772 -91.19 -36.28 -30.84
N ALA A 773 -92.24 -35.50 -30.61
CA ALA A 773 -92.58 -34.33 -31.40
C ALA A 773 -93.42 -33.30 -30.61
N ARG A 774 -92.73 -32.22 -30.20
CA ARG A 774 -93.19 -30.84 -29.95
C ARG A 774 -94.71 -30.59 -30.10
N ALA A 775 -95.43 -30.20 -29.06
CA ALA A 775 -95.38 -28.86 -28.45
C ALA A 775 -95.74 -27.71 -29.42
N LEU A 776 -97.00 -27.28 -29.34
CA LEU A 776 -97.63 -25.98 -29.68
C LEU A 776 -99.00 -26.03 -28.97
N ASP A 777 -99.28 -25.22 -27.96
CA ASP A 777 -99.70 -23.80 -27.99
C ASP A 777 -101.23 -23.60 -27.98
N ASN A 778 -101.69 -23.08 -26.83
CA ASN A 778 -102.74 -22.06 -26.65
C ASN A 778 -104.25 -22.33 -26.78
N ASP A 779 -104.94 -21.48 -26.01
CA ASP A 779 -106.28 -20.90 -26.16
C ASP A 779 -107.58 -21.69 -25.92
N ASN A 780 -108.02 -21.60 -24.65
CA ASN A 780 -109.10 -20.72 -24.17
C ASN A 780 -110.56 -20.83 -24.67
N ASN A 781 -111.47 -20.47 -23.75
CA ASN A 781 -112.88 -20.07 -23.94
C ASN A 781 -113.90 -21.16 -24.37
N SER A 782 -115.19 -21.09 -24.02
CA SER A 782 -115.90 -20.22 -23.04
C SER A 782 -117.30 -20.80 -22.73
N ASN A 783 -117.84 -20.50 -21.53
CA ASN A 783 -119.24 -20.17 -21.16
C ASN A 783 -119.61 -20.79 -19.78
N TYR A 784 -119.95 -20.06 -18.69
CA TYR A 784 -120.84 -18.90 -18.42
C TYR A 784 -122.37 -19.22 -18.48
N TRP A 785 -123.31 -18.56 -17.76
CA TRP A 785 -123.35 -17.34 -16.90
C TRP A 785 -124.33 -17.56 -15.70
N LEU A 786 -123.93 -17.24 -14.44
CA LEU A 786 -124.56 -16.34 -13.41
C LEU A 786 -126.11 -16.29 -13.15
N PRO A 787 -126.69 -15.41 -12.26
CA PRO A 787 -126.21 -14.51 -11.19
C PRO A 787 -126.96 -14.80 -9.83
N PRO A 788 -127.24 -13.85 -8.87
CA PRO A 788 -126.58 -12.61 -8.38
C PRO A 788 -126.07 -12.79 -6.91
N CYS A 789 -125.60 -11.82 -6.10
CA CYS A 789 -125.62 -10.34 -6.11
C CYS A 789 -124.39 -9.74 -5.36
N LYS A 790 -124.24 -8.40 -5.33
CA LYS A 790 -123.07 -7.66 -4.74
C LYS A 790 -123.46 -6.82 -3.51
N VAL A 791 -122.47 -6.44 -2.67
CA VAL A 791 -122.03 -5.05 -2.34
C VAL A 791 -121.05 -5.00 -1.14
N HIS A 792 -119.96 -4.21 -1.28
CA HIS A 792 -119.07 -3.48 -0.32
C HIS A 792 -119.13 -3.74 1.22
N ASN A 793 -118.04 -3.60 2.03
CA ASN A 793 -116.74 -2.94 1.81
C ASN A 793 -115.62 -3.37 2.81
N ARG A 794 -114.36 -3.03 2.45
CA ARG A 794 -113.15 -2.76 3.30
C ARG A 794 -112.33 -3.87 3.99
N PHE A 795 -111.03 -3.54 4.04
CA PHE A 795 -109.91 -3.94 4.90
C PHE A 795 -109.08 -5.20 4.60
N HIS A 796 -107.77 -5.00 4.76
CA HIS A 796 -106.62 -5.89 4.53
C HIS A 796 -105.68 -5.74 5.77
N PRO A 797 -104.55 -6.45 5.92
CA PRO A 797 -104.37 -7.31 7.10
C PRO A 797 -103.21 -6.93 8.03
N ALA A 798 -103.28 -7.42 9.27
CA ALA A 798 -102.12 -7.90 10.04
C ALA A 798 -102.63 -8.71 11.25
N ALA A 799 -101.95 -9.79 11.63
CA ALA A 799 -102.30 -10.60 12.80
C ALA A 799 -101.62 -10.09 14.08
N THR A 800 -102.30 -10.25 15.22
CA THR A 800 -101.67 -10.22 16.55
C THR A 800 -101.14 -11.62 16.91
N PRO A 801 -100.29 -11.73 17.94
CA PRO A 801 -100.86 -12.21 19.22
C PRO A 801 -100.38 -11.39 20.43
N LYS A 802 -100.72 -11.85 21.64
CA LYS A 802 -100.57 -11.17 22.93
C LYS A 802 -100.06 -12.15 23.99
N ASP A 803 -99.24 -11.65 24.92
CA ASP A 803 -99.13 -12.09 26.34
C ASP A 803 -98.71 -13.55 26.67
N ASN A 804 -98.07 -13.88 27.82
CA ASN A 804 -97.04 -13.18 28.60
C ASN A 804 -96.36 -14.15 29.64
N GLN A 805 -95.27 -13.70 30.27
CA GLN A 805 -94.75 -14.08 31.62
C GLN A 805 -94.05 -15.44 31.96
N VAL A 806 -92.82 -15.27 32.51
CA VAL A 806 -92.25 -15.85 33.77
C VAL A 806 -91.23 -17.03 33.76
N SER A 807 -90.27 -16.93 34.69
CA SER A 807 -89.09 -17.77 35.03
C SER A 807 -87.88 -17.69 34.06
N GLN A 808 -86.71 -17.16 34.47
CA GLN A 808 -85.67 -17.69 35.41
C GLN A 808 -84.81 -18.81 34.77
N ILE A 809 -83.45 -18.88 34.89
CA ILE A 809 -82.48 -18.14 35.73
C ILE A 809 -81.04 -18.21 35.12
N CYS A 810 -80.16 -17.24 35.41
CA CYS A 810 -78.68 -17.21 35.14
C CYS A 810 -78.21 -17.29 33.65
N SER A 811 -77.02 -16.82 33.23
CA SER A 811 -75.93 -16.01 33.83
C SER A 811 -75.09 -15.42 32.67
N SER A 812 -75.06 -14.11 32.37
CA SER A 812 -74.41 -12.97 33.08
C SER A 812 -72.98 -12.66 32.61
N VAL A 813 -72.64 -11.35 32.53
CA VAL A 813 -71.31 -10.76 32.25
C VAL A 813 -70.82 -10.90 30.79
N LEU A 814 -70.25 -9.91 30.10
CA LEU A 814 -70.36 -8.44 29.98
C LEU A 814 -69.07 -7.94 29.27
N MET A 815 -69.23 -7.00 28.33
CA MET A 815 -68.31 -5.90 28.02
C MET A 815 -66.97 -6.12 27.26
N TYR A 816 -66.96 -5.59 26.03
CA TYR A 816 -66.01 -4.56 25.52
C TYR A 816 -64.65 -4.91 24.83
N SER A 817 -64.41 -4.11 23.78
CA SER A 817 -63.15 -3.41 23.47
C SER A 817 -62.01 -4.08 22.66
N ALA A 818 -62.25 -4.14 21.34
CA ALA A 818 -61.50 -3.35 20.33
C ALA A 818 -60.05 -3.71 19.88
N CYS A 819 -59.72 -3.10 18.73
CA CYS A 819 -58.38 -2.73 18.23
C CYS A 819 -57.41 -3.77 17.60
N GLN A 820 -57.40 -3.70 16.26
CA GLN A 820 -56.21 -3.40 15.41
C GLN A 820 -55.21 -4.51 14.99
N LYS A 821 -54.94 -4.46 13.67
CA LYS A 821 -53.63 -4.45 12.99
C LYS A 821 -52.91 -5.75 12.52
N THR A 822 -53.12 -6.01 11.21
CA THR A 822 -52.10 -6.06 10.12
C THR A 822 -51.07 -7.20 9.98
N VAL A 823 -50.56 -7.31 8.73
CA VAL A 823 -49.32 -7.97 8.25
C VAL A 823 -49.41 -9.45 7.82
N CYS A 824 -49.91 -9.64 6.59
CA CYS A 824 -49.16 -10.09 5.40
C CYS A 824 -48.08 -11.20 5.42
N LEU A 825 -48.14 -12.02 4.34
CA LEU A 825 -47.05 -12.61 3.51
C LEU A 825 -46.34 -13.93 3.90
N THR A 826 -46.15 -14.79 2.87
CA THR A 826 -45.01 -15.70 2.56
C THR A 826 -44.69 -16.91 3.48
N GLU A 827 -44.28 -18.11 3.00
CA GLU A 827 -44.35 -18.77 1.66
C GLU A 827 -43.86 -20.26 1.68
N LEU A 828 -44.15 -21.01 0.60
CA LEU A 828 -43.35 -22.09 -0.05
C LEU A 828 -43.09 -23.53 0.50
N PHE A 829 -43.01 -24.46 -0.48
CA PHE A 829 -42.34 -25.80 -0.61
C PHE A 829 -42.73 -27.08 0.19
N SER A 830 -43.49 -27.99 -0.46
CA SER A 830 -43.08 -29.28 -1.12
C SER A 830 -42.05 -30.27 -0.48
N PRO A 831 -41.97 -31.58 -0.90
CA PRO A 831 -42.99 -32.54 -1.43
C PRO A 831 -42.80 -34.06 -1.03
N SER A 832 -43.64 -34.96 -1.60
CA SER A 832 -43.39 -36.42 -1.90
C SER A 832 -43.47 -37.49 -0.77
N PRO A 833 -43.60 -38.81 -1.08
CA PRO A 833 -44.41 -39.51 -2.13
C PRO A 833 -45.10 -40.82 -1.62
N VAL A 834 -45.83 -41.58 -2.49
CA VAL A 834 -45.85 -43.08 -2.63
C VAL A 834 -47.10 -43.61 -3.41
N LEU A 835 -46.85 -44.45 -4.45
CA LEU A 835 -47.57 -45.62 -5.04
C LEU A 835 -49.13 -45.76 -4.93
N ASN A 836 -49.88 -46.41 -5.85
CA ASN A 836 -49.61 -47.21 -7.08
C ASN A 836 -50.93 -47.38 -7.90
N GLY A 837 -50.88 -47.72 -9.20
CA GLY A 837 -52.05 -48.38 -9.86
C GLY A 837 -52.26 -48.30 -11.39
N SER A 838 -52.11 -49.46 -12.06
CA SER A 838 -52.73 -49.87 -13.35
C SER A 838 -52.35 -49.18 -14.68
N ASP A 839 -52.15 -50.02 -15.71
CA ASP A 839 -51.78 -49.63 -17.07
C ASP A 839 -52.96 -49.21 -17.96
N ARG A 840 -52.97 -47.96 -18.44
CA ARG A 840 -53.63 -47.58 -19.71
C ARG A 840 -53.17 -46.27 -20.36
N GLU A 841 -52.17 -45.60 -19.80
CA GLU A 841 -51.71 -44.26 -20.24
C GLU A 841 -50.20 -44.24 -20.56
N VAL A 842 -49.81 -44.63 -21.78
CA VAL A 842 -48.38 -44.70 -22.18
C VAL A 842 -47.95 -43.59 -23.17
N ASP A 843 -48.89 -42.97 -23.89
CA ASP A 843 -48.58 -41.86 -24.81
C ASP A 843 -49.12 -40.49 -24.36
N SER A 844 -50.22 -40.48 -23.58
CA SER A 844 -50.62 -39.32 -22.78
C SER A 844 -49.58 -38.97 -21.71
N THR A 845 -48.97 -39.97 -21.06
CA THR A 845 -47.92 -39.72 -20.05
C THR A 845 -46.61 -39.23 -20.64
N LYS A 846 -46.21 -39.64 -21.86
CA LYS A 846 -45.04 -39.08 -22.55
C LYS A 846 -45.24 -37.61 -22.93
N THR A 847 -46.42 -37.26 -23.42
CA THR A 847 -46.76 -35.87 -23.74
C THR A 847 -46.89 -35.02 -22.48
N LEU A 848 -47.53 -35.53 -21.42
CA LEU A 848 -47.63 -34.85 -20.12
C LEU A 848 -46.29 -34.74 -19.37
N THR A 849 -45.39 -35.73 -19.46
CA THR A 849 -44.04 -35.61 -18.87
C THR A 849 -43.13 -34.69 -19.67
N SER A 850 -43.31 -34.61 -20.99
CA SER A 850 -42.66 -33.59 -21.83
C SER A 850 -43.13 -32.18 -21.47
N THR A 851 -44.45 -31.93 -21.38
CA THR A 851 -44.97 -30.61 -21.01
C THR A 851 -44.72 -30.27 -19.54
N LEU A 852 -44.79 -31.22 -18.61
CA LEU A 852 -44.41 -31.01 -17.20
C LEU A 852 -42.90 -30.81 -17.03
N GLY A 853 -42.07 -31.48 -17.84
CA GLY A 853 -40.63 -31.25 -17.87
C GLY A 853 -40.29 -29.86 -18.39
N ARG A 854 -40.92 -29.44 -19.48
CA ARG A 854 -40.84 -28.08 -20.03
C ARG A 854 -41.33 -27.04 -19.04
N ALA A 855 -42.51 -27.23 -18.44
CA ALA A 855 -43.05 -26.33 -17.42
C ALA A 855 -42.17 -26.28 -16.16
N LYS A 856 -41.53 -27.38 -15.75
CA LYS A 856 -40.52 -27.36 -14.67
C LYS A 856 -39.26 -26.59 -15.05
N LEU A 857 -38.80 -26.68 -16.29
CA LEU A 857 -37.66 -25.90 -16.78
C LEU A 857 -38.00 -24.42 -16.94
N GLU A 858 -39.19 -24.08 -17.45
CA GLU A 858 -39.69 -22.71 -17.55
C GLU A 858 -39.95 -22.11 -16.16
N CYS A 859 -40.60 -22.83 -15.23
CA CYS A 859 -40.73 -22.40 -13.83
C CYS A 859 -39.38 -22.26 -13.13
N LYS A 860 -38.42 -23.16 -13.36
CA LYS A 860 -37.07 -23.04 -12.79
C LYS A 860 -36.33 -21.82 -13.35
N SER A 861 -36.36 -21.64 -14.67
CA SER A 861 -35.76 -20.48 -15.35
C SER A 861 -36.39 -19.17 -14.88
N ASN A 862 -37.71 -19.14 -14.64
CA ASN A 862 -38.40 -17.98 -14.09
C ASN A 862 -37.99 -17.74 -12.63
N LEU A 863 -37.91 -18.78 -11.80
CA LEU A 863 -37.45 -18.65 -10.41
C LEU A 863 -35.99 -18.16 -10.33
N GLU A 864 -35.12 -18.63 -11.24
CA GLU A 864 -33.72 -18.21 -11.34
C GLU A 864 -33.63 -16.75 -11.83
N ALA A 865 -34.45 -16.34 -12.81
CA ALA A 865 -34.55 -14.95 -13.26
C ALA A 865 -35.11 -14.01 -12.18
N GLU A 866 -36.11 -14.44 -11.39
CA GLU A 866 -36.61 -13.69 -10.23
C GLU A 866 -35.53 -13.59 -9.14
N LEU A 867 -34.77 -14.66 -8.88
CA LEU A 867 -33.62 -14.63 -7.96
C LEU A 867 -32.52 -13.68 -8.44
N GLU A 868 -32.28 -13.57 -9.75
CA GLU A 868 -31.37 -12.56 -10.30
C GLU A 868 -31.95 -11.15 -10.20
N LEU A 869 -33.25 -10.95 -10.44
CA LEU A 869 -33.92 -9.67 -10.24
C LEU A 869 -33.81 -9.22 -8.78
N TYR A 870 -34.02 -10.11 -7.80
CA TYR A 870 -33.86 -9.82 -6.39
C TYR A 870 -32.39 -9.58 -5.99
N LYS A 871 -31.41 -10.28 -6.60
CA LYS A 871 -29.98 -9.96 -6.41
C LYS A 871 -29.65 -8.56 -6.94
N GLN A 872 -30.12 -8.21 -8.13
CA GLN A 872 -29.94 -6.88 -8.73
C GLN A 872 -30.61 -5.78 -7.91
N GLN A 873 -31.83 -6.00 -7.41
CA GLN A 873 -32.52 -5.07 -6.51
C GLN A 873 -31.75 -4.88 -5.19
N ASN A 874 -31.23 -5.96 -4.59
CA ASN A 874 -30.39 -5.85 -3.39
C ASN A 874 -29.09 -5.09 -3.67
N GLN A 875 -28.42 -5.32 -4.81
CA GLN A 875 -27.24 -4.56 -5.22
C GLN A 875 -27.55 -3.07 -5.46
N GLN A 876 -28.70 -2.75 -6.04
CA GLN A 876 -29.19 -1.38 -6.18
C GLN A 876 -29.47 -0.73 -4.82
N LEU A 877 -30.07 -1.46 -3.87
CA LEU A 877 -30.33 -0.99 -2.52
C LEU A 877 -29.03 -0.79 -1.70
N THR A 878 -28.03 -1.67 -1.83
CA THR A 878 -26.72 -1.47 -1.17
C THR A 878 -25.97 -0.28 -1.78
N THR A 879 -26.00 -0.11 -3.10
CA THR A 879 -25.33 1.04 -3.74
C THR A 879 -26.05 2.37 -3.49
N GLU A 880 -27.38 2.38 -3.36
CA GLU A 880 -28.15 3.51 -2.82
C GLU A 880 -27.74 3.81 -1.36
N LEU A 881 -27.68 2.80 -0.48
CA LEU A 881 -27.25 2.95 0.92
C LEU A 881 -25.84 3.54 1.02
N ASP A 882 -24.88 3.04 0.24
CA ASP A 882 -23.52 3.60 0.19
C ASP A 882 -23.52 5.05 -0.33
N ARG A 883 -24.42 5.39 -1.26
CA ARG A 883 -24.61 6.78 -1.73
C ARG A 883 -25.16 7.66 -0.61
N LYS A 884 -26.19 7.20 0.11
CA LYS A 884 -26.75 7.93 1.27
C LYS A 884 -25.75 8.07 2.41
N SER A 885 -24.92 7.06 2.67
CA SER A 885 -23.86 7.12 3.69
C SER A 885 -22.82 8.18 3.32
N ARG A 886 -22.35 8.18 2.06
CA ARG A 886 -21.47 9.24 1.51
C ARG A 886 -22.11 10.63 1.58
N ASP A 887 -23.39 10.76 1.23
CA ASP A 887 -24.13 12.02 1.36
C ASP A 887 -24.18 12.47 2.84
N ILE A 888 -24.53 11.58 3.77
CA ILE A 888 -24.55 11.82 5.21
C ILE A 888 -23.18 12.29 5.71
N ASP A 889 -22.09 11.66 5.27
CA ASP A 889 -20.73 12.03 5.71
C ASP A 889 -20.25 13.36 5.09
N THR A 890 -20.62 13.68 3.85
CA THR A 890 -20.39 15.03 3.32
C THR A 890 -21.23 16.08 4.05
N GLN A 891 -22.45 15.75 4.50
CA GLN A 891 -23.27 16.65 5.33
C GLN A 891 -22.71 16.79 6.75
N LYS A 892 -22.21 15.72 7.39
CA LYS A 892 -21.43 15.82 8.65
C LYS A 892 -20.20 16.69 8.46
N ALA A 893 -19.48 16.57 7.35
CA ALA A 893 -18.33 17.42 7.04
C ALA A 893 -18.73 18.90 6.82
N ARG A 894 -19.87 19.17 6.17
CA ARG A 894 -20.44 20.52 6.04
C ARG A 894 -20.88 21.09 7.39
N TYR A 895 -21.56 20.29 8.22
CA TYR A 895 -21.97 20.64 9.58
C TYR A 895 -20.76 20.93 10.47
N ASN A 896 -19.71 20.10 10.45
CA ASN A 896 -18.49 20.35 11.21
C ASN A 896 -17.72 21.60 10.71
N ARG A 897 -17.82 21.95 9.43
CA ARG A 897 -17.31 23.22 8.88
C ARG A 897 -18.15 24.42 9.30
N SER A 898 -19.48 24.31 9.33
CA SER A 898 -20.36 25.39 9.80
C SER A 898 -20.28 25.56 11.32
N LEU A 899 -20.17 24.49 12.09
CA LEU A 899 -19.94 24.51 13.55
C LEU A 899 -18.60 25.16 13.88
N LYS A 900 -17.50 24.80 13.19
CA LYS A 900 -16.20 25.49 13.38
C LYS A 900 -16.23 26.96 12.93
N ARG A 901 -17.04 27.33 11.92
CA ARG A 901 -17.29 28.73 11.56
C ARG A 901 -18.11 29.44 12.64
N MET A 902 -19.14 28.79 13.18
CA MET A 902 -20.00 29.32 14.24
C MET A 902 -19.20 29.54 15.53
N GLN A 903 -18.37 28.58 15.95
CA GLN A 903 -17.46 28.72 17.09
C GLN A 903 -16.41 29.84 16.86
N LYS A 904 -15.87 29.99 15.64
CA LYS A 904 -14.99 31.13 15.32
C LYS A 904 -15.73 32.47 15.36
N LEU A 905 -16.96 32.53 14.85
CA LEU A 905 -17.81 33.73 14.94
C LEU A 905 -18.19 34.02 16.40
N GLN A 906 -18.53 33.02 17.19
CA GLN A 906 -18.87 33.15 18.61
C GLN A 906 -17.66 33.63 19.43
N ASN A 907 -16.47 33.08 19.17
CA ASN A 907 -15.22 33.55 19.80
C ASN A 907 -14.81 34.95 19.32
N ASN A 908 -15.14 35.34 18.08
CA ASN A 908 -14.95 36.70 17.60
C ASN A 908 -16.00 37.66 18.19
N ILE A 909 -17.22 37.20 18.43
CA ILE A 909 -18.30 37.96 19.07
C ILE A 909 -17.97 38.16 20.55
N THR A 910 -17.50 37.15 21.29
CA THR A 910 -17.08 37.34 22.68
C THR A 910 -15.86 38.23 22.79
N LYS A 911 -14.85 38.06 21.92
CA LYS A 911 -13.72 39.02 21.84
C LYS A 911 -14.15 40.43 21.49
N LYS A 912 -15.11 40.60 20.57
CA LYS A 912 -15.66 41.92 20.25
C LYS A 912 -16.50 42.47 21.39
N GLN A 913 -17.28 41.66 22.11
CA GLN A 913 -18.03 42.08 23.29
C GLN A 913 -17.12 42.51 24.44
N ILE A 914 -15.95 41.87 24.60
CA ILE A 914 -14.92 42.29 25.56
C ILE A 914 -14.32 43.64 25.13
N LEU A 915 -13.86 43.78 23.88
CA LEU A 915 -13.30 45.04 23.36
C LEU A 915 -14.33 46.19 23.33
N ASP A 916 -15.57 45.90 22.94
CA ASP A 916 -16.68 46.86 22.97
C ASP A 916 -17.02 47.25 24.41
N ALA A 917 -16.93 46.33 25.39
CA ALA A 917 -17.14 46.63 26.81
C ALA A 917 -16.00 47.48 27.40
N GLU A 918 -14.74 47.15 27.11
CA GLU A 918 -13.56 47.95 27.49
C GLU A 918 -13.65 49.37 26.89
N GLN A 919 -14.07 49.48 25.62
CA GLN A 919 -14.32 50.77 24.98
C GLN A 919 -15.53 51.50 25.56
N HIS A 920 -16.62 50.80 25.90
CA HIS A 920 -17.78 51.40 26.55
C HIS A 920 -17.47 51.89 27.97
N GLU A 921 -16.63 51.19 28.73
CA GLU A 921 -16.19 51.64 30.06
C GLU A 921 -15.29 52.88 29.96
N ALA A 922 -14.34 52.89 29.01
CA ALA A 922 -13.52 54.07 28.72
C ALA A 922 -14.38 55.28 28.26
N VAL A 923 -15.36 55.06 27.38
CA VAL A 923 -16.29 56.10 26.91
C VAL A 923 -17.24 56.56 28.02
N LEU A 924 -17.69 55.68 28.92
CA LEU A 924 -18.47 56.07 30.09
C LEU A 924 -17.65 56.85 31.11
N GLY A 925 -16.34 56.55 31.24
CA GLY A 925 -15.39 57.38 31.98
C GLY A 925 -15.27 58.77 31.39
N ASP A 926 -15.03 58.88 30.09
CA ASP A 926 -14.87 60.17 29.41
C ASP A 926 -16.18 60.99 29.36
N ILE A 927 -17.34 60.33 29.20
CA ILE A 927 -18.66 60.97 29.33
C ILE A 927 -18.88 61.47 30.76
N LYS A 928 -18.53 60.71 31.80
CA LYS A 928 -18.60 61.20 33.19
C LYS A 928 -17.70 62.42 33.41
N VAL A 929 -16.48 62.42 32.89
CA VAL A 929 -15.56 63.57 32.96
C VAL A 929 -16.11 64.79 32.22
N ARG A 930 -16.69 64.61 31.03
CA ARG A 930 -17.36 65.69 30.28
C ARG A 930 -18.60 66.21 31.01
N MET A 931 -19.46 65.34 31.54
CA MET A 931 -20.64 65.75 32.31
C MET A 931 -20.25 66.51 33.58
N ILE A 932 -19.21 66.08 34.30
CA ILE A 932 -18.69 66.80 35.48
C ILE A 932 -18.15 68.17 35.06
N ARG A 933 -17.42 68.26 33.94
CA ARG A 933 -16.92 69.54 33.41
C ARG A 933 -18.07 70.46 32.97
N GLU A 934 -19.04 69.98 32.20
CA GLU A 934 -20.22 70.76 31.81
C GLU A 934 -21.09 71.20 32.98
N LEU A 935 -21.18 70.40 34.05
CA LEU A 935 -21.94 70.74 35.24
C LEU A 935 -21.20 71.79 36.06
N ALA A 936 -19.87 71.69 36.18
CA ALA A 936 -19.03 72.75 36.74
C ALA A 936 -19.11 74.05 35.92
N ASP A 937 -19.00 73.98 34.59
CA ASP A 937 -19.13 75.14 33.69
C ASP A 937 -20.52 75.78 33.80
N ARG A 938 -21.59 74.99 33.90
CA ARG A 938 -22.95 75.48 34.15
C ARG A 938 -23.09 76.13 35.53
N MET A 939 -22.56 75.53 36.59
CA MET A 939 -22.57 76.14 37.92
C MET A 939 -21.77 77.45 37.96
N ILE A 940 -20.62 77.53 37.29
CA ILE A 940 -19.82 78.76 37.17
C ILE A 940 -20.58 79.83 36.37
N GLN A 941 -21.21 79.46 35.24
CA GLN A 941 -22.03 80.38 34.45
C GLN A 941 -23.26 80.87 35.22
N GLU A 942 -23.91 80.02 36.02
CA GLU A 942 -25.08 80.39 36.80
C GLU A 942 -24.71 81.24 38.03
N LEU A 943 -23.60 80.95 38.71
CA LEU A 943 -23.04 81.81 39.75
C LEU A 943 -22.72 83.20 39.18
N LEU A 944 -22.00 83.27 38.05
CA LEU A 944 -21.70 84.53 37.36
C LEU A 944 -22.98 85.24 36.87
N ALA A 945 -23.99 84.51 36.41
CA ALA A 945 -25.27 85.11 36.02
C ALA A 945 -26.02 85.72 37.21
N ARG A 946 -25.94 85.10 38.41
CA ARG A 946 -26.52 85.60 39.65
C ARG A 946 -25.72 86.78 40.23
N THR A 947 -24.39 86.82 40.09
CA THR A 947 -23.56 87.94 40.57
C THR A 947 -23.60 89.18 39.66
N ARG A 948 -23.90 89.04 38.35
CA ARG A 948 -23.98 90.18 37.40
C ARG A 948 -24.85 91.36 37.84
N ALA A 949 -25.84 91.13 38.71
CA ALA A 949 -26.69 92.20 39.24
C ALA A 949 -25.99 93.14 40.24
N ASN A 950 -24.80 92.77 40.75
CA ASN A 950 -24.01 93.58 41.67
C ASN A 950 -22.52 93.52 41.26
N THR A 951 -22.04 94.58 40.61
CA THR A 951 -20.74 94.60 39.91
C THR A 951 -19.56 94.24 40.83
N GLN A 952 -19.49 94.81 42.03
CA GLN A 952 -18.41 94.51 42.98
C GLN A 952 -18.37 93.02 43.38
N MET A 953 -19.54 92.39 43.59
CA MET A 953 -19.63 90.95 43.86
C MET A 953 -19.24 90.10 42.63
N ASN A 954 -19.54 90.59 41.43
CA ASN A 954 -19.20 89.91 40.18
C ASN A 954 -17.68 89.93 39.91
N ASP A 955 -17.03 91.06 40.17
CA ASP A 955 -15.59 91.23 39.97
C ASP A 955 -14.78 90.48 41.05
N GLN A 956 -15.30 90.44 42.29
CA GLN A 956 -14.78 89.56 43.35
C GLN A 956 -14.97 88.07 43.01
N ALA A 957 -16.12 87.68 42.45
CA ALA A 957 -16.33 86.30 41.99
C ALA A 957 -15.36 85.92 40.87
N GLN A 958 -15.12 86.79 39.89
CA GLN A 958 -14.17 86.54 38.80
C GLN A 958 -12.70 86.48 39.28
N THR A 959 -12.31 87.31 40.26
CA THR A 959 -10.96 87.24 40.85
C THR A 959 -10.77 85.99 41.71
N LEU A 960 -11.76 85.57 42.50
CA LEU A 960 -11.70 84.31 43.24
C LEU A 960 -11.71 83.06 42.32
N LEU A 961 -12.51 83.07 41.24
CA LEU A 961 -12.53 81.98 40.26
C LEU A 961 -11.23 81.90 39.44
N SER A 962 -10.62 83.04 39.08
CA SER A 962 -9.33 83.02 38.37
C SER A 962 -8.16 82.64 39.30
N ALA A 963 -8.21 83.02 40.58
CA ALA A 963 -7.27 82.55 41.59
C ALA A 963 -7.37 81.03 41.87
N SER A 964 -8.54 80.41 41.65
CA SER A 964 -8.72 78.95 41.80
C SER A 964 -8.24 78.12 40.60
N GLY A 965 -7.73 78.77 39.55
CA GLY A 965 -7.17 78.11 38.35
C GLY A 965 -8.21 77.60 37.34
N LEU A 966 -9.50 77.79 37.60
CA LEU A 966 -10.58 77.40 36.69
C LEU A 966 -10.77 78.45 35.58
N ARG A 967 -10.43 78.11 34.34
CA ARG A 967 -10.59 79.01 33.17
C ARG A 967 -12.02 78.98 32.65
N PHE A 968 -12.73 80.11 32.74
CA PHE A 968 -14.07 80.32 32.19
C PHE A 968 -14.01 81.14 30.88
N SER A 969 -14.71 80.70 29.83
CA SER A 969 -14.68 81.33 28.51
C SER A 969 -15.73 82.44 28.35
N THR A 970 -15.27 83.68 28.13
CA THR A 970 -16.13 84.81 27.76
C THR A 970 -16.54 84.73 26.28
N LEU A 971 -17.76 84.25 26.01
CA LEU A 971 -18.34 84.23 24.67
C LEU A 971 -18.67 85.66 24.19
N GLY A 972 -18.07 86.11 23.07
CA GLY A 972 -18.28 87.51 22.67
C GLY A 972 -17.80 88.01 21.31
N GLU A 973 -17.27 87.21 20.37
CA GLU A 973 -16.88 87.77 19.06
C GLU A 973 -17.10 86.84 17.85
N ARG A 974 -17.58 87.42 16.75
CA ARG A 974 -17.91 86.72 15.49
C ARG A 974 -16.77 86.85 14.48
N ARG A 975 -16.33 85.74 13.88
CA ARG A 975 -15.78 85.76 12.51
C ARG A 975 -16.44 84.69 11.65
N VAL A 976 -16.90 85.11 10.48
CA VAL A 976 -17.42 84.24 9.42
C VAL A 976 -16.28 83.95 8.45
N SER A 977 -15.99 82.67 8.21
CA SER A 977 -15.04 82.25 7.17
C SER A 977 -15.57 81.08 6.37
N ARG A 978 -15.87 81.40 5.11
CA ARG A 978 -16.08 80.50 3.97
C ARG A 978 -15.13 79.28 3.97
N ALA A 979 -15.67 78.11 3.65
CA ALA A 979 -14.92 77.04 2.98
C ALA A 979 -15.21 77.14 1.47
N SER A 980 -14.22 76.85 0.61
CA SER A 980 -14.34 77.02 -0.85
C SER A 980 -14.72 75.73 -1.57
N MET A 981 -15.47 75.88 -2.66
CA MET A 981 -15.51 74.91 -3.76
C MET A 981 -14.25 75.02 -4.64
N ASN A 982 -14.14 74.09 -5.60
CA ASN A 982 -13.06 73.87 -6.60
C ASN A 982 -11.95 72.90 -6.17
N SER A 983 -11.36 72.08 -7.05
CA SER A 983 -11.79 71.35 -8.27
C SER A 983 -10.54 70.72 -8.92
N ASN A 984 -10.71 69.65 -9.71
CA ASN A 984 -9.69 68.97 -10.53
C ASN A 984 -8.65 68.18 -9.67
N SER A 985 -8.21 66.95 -9.99
CA SER A 985 -7.97 66.24 -11.27
C SER A 985 -6.68 66.70 -11.98
N SER A 986 -5.89 65.85 -12.65
CA SER A 986 -6.05 64.41 -12.99
C SER A 986 -4.76 63.82 -13.59
N SER A 987 -4.72 62.49 -13.76
CA SER A 987 -3.94 61.74 -14.79
C SER A 987 -2.42 61.57 -14.55
N ALA A 988 -1.68 60.70 -15.26
CA ALA A 988 -1.94 59.34 -15.80
C ALA A 988 -0.66 58.75 -16.44
N ARG A 989 -0.74 57.44 -16.81
CA ARG A 989 0.08 56.70 -17.80
C ARG A 989 1.50 56.23 -17.44
N SER A 990 1.81 55.11 -18.10
CA SER A 990 3.08 54.38 -18.32
C SER A 990 4.04 55.13 -19.30
N PRO A 991 5.20 54.60 -19.79
CA PRO A 991 5.78 53.24 -19.62
C PRO A 991 7.34 53.14 -19.49
N THR A 992 7.86 51.89 -19.45
CA THR A 992 9.15 51.40 -20.01
C THR A 992 10.52 51.85 -19.47
N THR A 993 11.54 51.02 -19.83
CA THR A 993 13.00 51.27 -19.90
C THR A 993 13.78 51.58 -18.61
N SER A 994 14.29 50.50 -18.00
CA SER A 994 15.72 50.23 -17.73
C SER A 994 16.71 51.35 -17.33
N SER A 995 17.39 51.05 -16.21
CA SER A 995 18.83 51.24 -15.93
C SER A 995 19.43 52.64 -15.74
N LEU A 996 19.80 52.91 -14.47
CA LEU A 996 21.11 53.43 -13.99
C LEU A 996 21.50 54.89 -14.40
N SER A 997 22.31 55.62 -13.61
CA SER A 997 23.24 55.19 -12.54
C SER A 997 23.31 56.12 -11.33
N THR A 998 23.90 55.59 -10.24
CA THR A 998 24.59 56.34 -9.17
C THR A 998 25.64 57.31 -9.74
N SER A 999 26.16 58.34 -9.03
CA SER A 999 26.87 58.27 -7.74
C SER A 999 27.33 59.65 -7.24
N ALA A 1000 27.75 59.77 -5.97
CA ALA A 1000 28.62 60.85 -5.50
C ALA A 1000 29.52 60.39 -4.33
N GLY A 1001 30.84 60.58 -4.45
CA GLY A 1001 31.85 60.26 -3.44
C GLY A 1001 32.34 58.79 -3.44
N SER A 1002 33.64 58.49 -3.44
CA SER A 1002 34.83 59.37 -3.65
C SER A 1002 36.08 58.54 -4.03
N GLY A 1003 36.99 59.12 -4.84
CA GLY A 1003 38.39 58.66 -4.97
C GLY A 1003 38.87 58.17 -6.36
N THR A 1004 39.70 59.00 -7.02
CA THR A 1004 40.98 58.67 -7.72
C THR A 1004 41.13 57.36 -8.55
N THR A 1005 41.62 57.33 -9.80
CA THR A 1005 42.24 58.37 -10.68
C THR A 1005 42.21 57.98 -12.18
N SER A 1006 42.25 59.01 -13.03
CA SER A 1006 42.54 59.16 -14.49
C SER A 1006 43.59 58.24 -15.17
N PRO A 1007 43.74 58.23 -16.53
CA PRO A 1007 42.78 58.54 -17.63
C PRO A 1007 42.86 57.67 -18.94
N CYS A 1008 41.78 57.78 -19.75
CA CYS A 1008 41.66 57.94 -21.23
C CYS A 1008 42.88 58.34 -22.12
N PRO A 1009 42.77 58.35 -23.49
CA PRO A 1009 41.78 57.76 -24.43
C PRO A 1009 42.37 57.21 -25.79
N SER A 1010 41.51 57.09 -26.83
CA SER A 1010 41.76 56.99 -28.29
C SER A 1010 42.25 55.64 -28.86
N GLN A 1011 42.04 55.29 -30.15
CA GLN A 1011 40.90 55.34 -31.10
C GLN A 1011 41.41 54.82 -32.47
N GLN A 1012 40.49 54.38 -33.35
CA GLN A 1012 40.60 54.34 -34.83
C GLN A 1012 41.20 53.08 -35.54
N GLU A 1013 40.78 52.93 -36.81
CA GLU A 1013 41.29 52.08 -37.93
C GLU A 1013 40.90 50.59 -38.09
N CYS A 1014 39.65 50.41 -38.54
CA CYS A 1014 39.22 49.67 -39.75
C CYS A 1014 40.18 48.75 -40.57
N ARG A 1015 39.64 47.55 -40.93
CA ARG A 1015 39.66 46.87 -42.27
C ARG A 1015 41.03 46.48 -42.92
N ALA A 1016 41.14 45.43 -43.74
CA ALA A 1016 40.31 44.26 -44.09
C ALA A 1016 41.12 43.29 -45.00
N SER A 1017 40.57 42.09 -45.30
CA SER A 1017 40.71 41.28 -46.56
C SER A 1017 40.89 39.77 -46.30
N SER A 1018 40.48 38.82 -47.15
CA SER A 1018 39.35 38.76 -48.11
C SER A 1018 39.14 37.29 -48.56
N ALA A 1019 37.94 36.98 -49.10
CA ALA A 1019 37.53 35.85 -49.97
C ALA A 1019 38.36 34.51 -50.01
N ARG A 1020 37.77 33.36 -49.65
CA ARG A 1020 36.98 32.43 -50.53
C ARG A 1020 37.88 31.62 -51.50
N SER A 1021 37.91 30.29 -51.47
CA SER A 1021 36.86 29.39 -52.03
C SER A 1021 36.93 27.94 -51.49
N VAL A 1022 36.14 27.01 -52.06
CA VAL A 1022 35.83 25.66 -51.54
C VAL A 1022 36.12 24.59 -52.60
N GLU A 1023 36.05 23.30 -52.23
CA GLU A 1023 36.02 22.06 -53.06
C GLU A 1023 37.39 21.43 -53.42
N THR A 1024 37.58 20.11 -53.55
CA THR A 1024 36.80 18.88 -53.18
C THR A 1024 37.73 17.62 -53.18
N VAL A 1025 37.18 16.43 -52.90
CA VAL A 1025 37.66 15.06 -53.27
C VAL A 1025 38.62 14.35 -52.27
N SER A 1026 38.64 13.01 -52.36
CA SER A 1026 39.13 12.03 -51.37
C SER A 1026 40.18 11.05 -51.94
N ALA A 1027 40.75 10.26 -51.02
CA ALA A 1027 41.21 8.85 -51.18
C ALA A 1027 42.68 8.51 -51.57
N ARG A 1028 43.29 7.74 -50.66
CA ARG A 1028 44.20 6.56 -50.82
C ARG A 1028 45.13 6.44 -52.04
N SER A 1029 46.44 6.41 -51.75
CA SER A 1029 47.40 5.29 -51.98
C SER A 1029 48.81 5.81 -51.65
N ASP A 1030 49.60 5.28 -50.71
CA ASP A 1030 50.22 3.93 -50.59
C ASP A 1030 51.48 3.74 -51.46
N LEU A 1031 52.49 3.03 -50.90
CA LEU A 1031 53.77 2.56 -51.51
C LEU A 1031 54.91 3.62 -51.68
N SER A 1032 56.21 3.28 -51.54
CA SER A 1032 56.87 1.99 -51.20
C SER A 1032 58.32 2.12 -50.64
N GLU A 1033 58.85 0.97 -50.15
CA GLU A 1033 60.26 0.49 -50.17
C GLU A 1033 61.30 1.09 -49.17
N ALA A 1034 62.30 0.35 -48.67
CA ALA A 1034 62.73 -1.08 -48.76
C ALA A 1034 63.81 -1.36 -47.66
N ASP A 1035 64.32 -2.56 -47.32
CA ASP A 1035 63.96 -4.00 -47.35
C ASP A 1035 65.03 -4.73 -46.47
N VAL A 1036 65.05 -6.08 -46.36
CA VAL A 1036 66.13 -6.93 -45.80
C VAL A 1036 66.22 -6.91 -44.26
N SER A 1037 66.24 -8.01 -43.49
CA SER A 1037 66.23 -9.49 -43.70
C SER A 1037 65.64 -10.15 -42.42
N GLN A 1038 65.30 -11.44 -42.31
CA GLN A 1038 65.29 -12.63 -43.20
C GLN A 1038 64.07 -13.49 -42.73
N LYS A 1039 63.34 -14.31 -43.50
CA LYS A 1039 63.62 -15.37 -44.51
C LYS A 1039 64.32 -16.63 -43.93
N PRO A 1040 63.96 -17.87 -44.37
CA PRO A 1040 62.77 -18.26 -45.16
C PRO A 1040 62.17 -19.69 -44.90
N LYS A 1041 60.97 -19.92 -45.50
CA LYS A 1041 60.47 -21.19 -46.10
C LYS A 1041 60.06 -22.34 -45.14
N LYS A 1042 58.80 -22.79 -45.20
CA LYS A 1042 58.18 -23.80 -46.11
C LYS A 1042 58.51 -25.25 -45.69
N GLU A 1043 57.58 -26.21 -45.85
CA GLU A 1043 56.26 -26.12 -46.51
C GLU A 1043 55.10 -25.72 -45.58
#